data_AF-A0A3N5ZF35-F1
#
_entry.id   AF-A0A3N5ZF35-F1
#
_cell.length_a   1.000
_cell.length_b   1.000
_cell.length_c   1.000
_cell.angle_alpha   90.00
_cell.angle_beta   90.00
_cell.angle_gamma   90.00
#
_symmetry.space_group_name_H-M   'P 1'
#
loop_
_entity.id
_entity.type
_entity.pdbx_description
1 polymer ?
#
loop_
_entity_poly.entity_id
_entity_poly.type
_entity_poly.pdbx_seq_one_letter_code
_entity_poly.pdbx_strand_id
1 'polypeptide(L)'
;LIVPYGEFGALSDDGRQFAYMPQSQDFRTWKRYRGGWAPDIWVFDLKAVSAKNITASDANDAHPMWHGDTLYFMSDRGTSQRSNLWAYDRKAGGTRQVTDFADFDITFPAIGPKDIVFQAGGRLYLMDLATEKVGEVNVQVVTDLATLKPRIEKTAALIQSASVSPSGKRATFEARGDVYSLPAEHGPVVNLTRSSGVAERSPRWSPDGKTIAYWTDRSGEYELAIRPADGTGAEQVVTKLGRGFRYAPFWSPNSRKLAFIDQAMKVRVHDLDKKQTIDVDQSGAWLSHGPLSGFTFEWSPDSRWLTYARPVESTNTAIFLYDTRNARLHQVTTGYFADTQPTFDPDGKYLFYTSNRSFEPVYSDFDNSWSYPNSTRIVAVALRRDVPSPLAERNDMEGEEKPGEKDSEKKDPEKKDPAAGATGGKAQEGQKPEEKPASEAKPQEKPALPPEAIKPGESAPVEIDVNGFEPRAVVLPPKAGNYQGLHAIKGKVVYRQLPRTGSGDDKSPVMYYDLAERSEKTILADADGFGVSADGKKVLASNERRFQILDIKPDQKLDKPMRTAEMEGPVDPRGEWRQMFADTYRFERDYFYDQAMHGVDWERMREQYGRLIEDSVTRWDVNFVLGEFIAELNASHTYRGGGDQEQAPSRGVGLLGVDWEVANGAYRVKHIVRGGQWDVEVRSPLAEPGVNVKEGDYVLAVNGIPLDGGRDPWFAFQGLANQPVTLTVNS
;
A
#
# COMPACT_ATOMS: atom_id res chain seq x y z
N LEU A 1 43.53 -1.86 -5.16
CA LEU A 1 43.05 -1.19 -6.37
C LEU A 1 43.42 0.29 -6.27
N ILE A 2 43.96 0.87 -7.34
CA ILE A 2 44.43 2.27 -7.36
C ILE A 2 43.27 3.26 -7.57
N VAL A 3 42.24 2.85 -8.33
CA VAL A 3 40.94 3.53 -8.40
C VAL A 3 39.97 2.70 -7.56
N PRO A 4 39.37 3.26 -6.50
CA PRO A 4 38.55 2.49 -5.56
C PRO A 4 37.24 2.00 -6.18
N TYR A 5 36.60 2.83 -7.03
CA TYR A 5 35.32 2.54 -7.67
C TYR A 5 35.04 3.53 -8.82
N GLY A 6 34.31 3.07 -9.83
CA GLY A 6 33.69 3.89 -10.87
C GLY A 6 32.49 3.15 -11.44
N GLU A 7 31.34 3.81 -11.49
CA GLU A 7 30.08 3.17 -11.93
C GLU A 7 30.07 3.01 -13.45
N PHE A 8 30.58 4.01 -14.16
CA PHE A 8 30.92 3.93 -15.58
C PHE A 8 32.30 4.53 -15.82
N GLY A 9 32.99 4.04 -16.83
CA GLY A 9 34.28 4.58 -17.23
C GLY A 9 34.76 4.07 -18.58
N ALA A 10 35.75 4.76 -19.13
CA ALA A 10 36.39 4.45 -20.40
C ALA A 10 37.91 4.62 -20.28
N LEU A 11 38.65 3.66 -20.85
CA LEU A 11 40.10 3.74 -20.99
C LEU A 11 40.45 4.48 -22.30
N SER A 12 41.47 5.33 -22.26
CA SER A 12 42.01 5.95 -23.47
C SER A 12 42.62 4.90 -24.41
N ASP A 13 42.67 5.20 -25.71
CA ASP A 13 43.20 4.27 -26.73
C ASP A 13 44.65 3.83 -26.47
N ASP A 14 45.43 4.68 -25.81
CA ASP A 14 46.82 4.41 -25.41
C ASP A 14 46.96 3.68 -24.05
N GLY A 15 45.85 3.39 -23.37
CA GLY A 15 45.81 2.70 -22.08
C GLY A 15 46.36 3.50 -20.90
N ARG A 16 46.61 4.80 -21.04
CA ARG A 16 47.26 5.63 -20.00
C ARG A 16 46.29 6.29 -19.04
N GLN A 17 45.11 6.64 -19.52
CA GLN A 17 44.12 7.42 -18.77
C GLN A 17 42.81 6.66 -18.67
N PHE A 18 42.22 6.67 -17.48
CA PHE A 18 40.89 6.11 -17.23
C PHE A 18 39.95 7.26 -16.85
N ALA A 19 39.00 7.56 -17.73
CA ALA A 19 37.93 8.51 -17.45
C ALA A 19 36.79 7.75 -16.75
N TYR A 20 36.28 8.25 -15.64
CA TYR A 20 35.25 7.56 -14.86
C TYR A 20 34.34 8.54 -14.12
N MET A 21 33.14 8.05 -13.83
CA MET A 21 32.24 8.69 -12.87
C MET A 21 32.23 7.88 -11.56
N PRO A 22 32.45 8.49 -10.39
CA PRO A 22 32.38 7.79 -9.12
C PRO A 22 30.98 7.28 -8.77
N GLN A 23 29.93 7.91 -9.31
CA GLN A 23 28.51 7.63 -9.03
C GLN A 23 27.68 8.05 -10.25
N SER A 24 26.53 7.42 -10.48
CA SER A 24 25.59 7.72 -11.57
C SER A 24 24.23 8.20 -11.08
N GLN A 25 23.54 8.94 -11.96
CA GLN A 25 22.13 9.33 -11.84
C GLN A 25 21.25 8.75 -12.96
N ASP A 26 21.80 7.95 -13.88
CA ASP A 26 21.17 7.60 -15.17
C ASP A 26 19.87 6.77 -15.04
N PHE A 27 19.68 6.12 -13.89
CA PHE A 27 18.46 5.33 -13.59
C PHE A 27 17.54 6.00 -12.57
N ARG A 28 17.84 7.24 -12.17
CA ARG A 28 17.02 8.03 -11.25
C ARG A 28 16.06 8.91 -12.03
N THR A 29 15.00 9.31 -11.35
CA THR A 29 13.98 10.22 -11.87
C THR A 29 14.35 11.69 -11.61
N TRP A 30 15.63 12.03 -11.67
CA TRP A 30 16.16 13.35 -11.29
C TRP A 30 16.86 14.03 -12.46
N LYS A 31 16.09 14.59 -13.40
CA LYS A 31 16.65 15.45 -14.44
C LYS A 31 17.11 16.77 -13.84
N ARG A 32 18.18 17.36 -14.38
CA ARG A 32 18.72 18.67 -13.94
C ARG A 32 19.11 18.72 -12.46
N TYR A 33 19.47 17.58 -11.89
CA TYR A 33 19.87 17.50 -10.50
C TYR A 33 21.10 18.37 -10.23
N ARG A 34 21.09 19.16 -9.14
CA ARG A 34 22.17 20.07 -8.74
C ARG A 34 22.65 19.84 -7.30
N GLY A 35 22.25 18.70 -6.70
CA GLY A 35 22.62 18.37 -5.32
C GLY A 35 24.02 17.73 -5.24
N GLY A 36 24.47 17.41 -4.02
CA GLY A 36 25.83 16.87 -3.79
C GLY A 36 26.13 15.50 -4.41
N TRP A 37 25.13 14.85 -5.00
CA TRP A 37 25.26 13.60 -5.76
C TRP A 37 25.33 13.79 -7.29
N ALA A 38 25.40 15.04 -7.77
CA ALA A 38 25.59 15.33 -9.20
C ALA A 38 26.93 14.71 -9.64
N PRO A 39 26.94 13.89 -10.71
CA PRO A 39 28.15 13.20 -11.13
C PRO A 39 29.08 14.14 -11.88
N ASP A 40 30.36 14.06 -11.56
CA ASP A 40 31.46 14.68 -12.29
C ASP A 40 32.28 13.60 -13.00
N ILE A 41 32.98 13.99 -14.06
CA ILE A 41 33.92 13.12 -14.75
C ILE A 41 35.33 13.38 -14.25
N TRP A 42 35.95 12.30 -13.76
CA TRP A 42 37.34 12.27 -13.32
C TRP A 42 38.19 11.53 -14.34
N VAL A 43 39.39 12.04 -14.61
CA VAL A 43 40.40 11.34 -15.39
C VAL A 43 41.53 10.91 -14.46
N PHE A 44 41.75 9.61 -14.38
CA PHE A 44 42.84 9.00 -13.62
C PHE A 44 44.01 8.69 -14.54
N ASP A 45 45.20 9.18 -14.20
CA ASP A 45 46.46 8.79 -14.85
C ASP A 45 47.02 7.54 -14.16
N LEU A 46 47.03 6.42 -14.88
CA LEU A 46 47.44 5.11 -14.34
C LEU A 46 48.93 5.03 -14.01
N LYS A 47 49.76 5.90 -14.62
CA LYS A 47 51.21 5.93 -14.37
C LYS A 47 51.58 6.91 -13.27
N ALA A 48 51.00 8.11 -13.29
CA ALA A 48 51.24 9.13 -12.28
C ALA A 48 50.48 8.86 -10.99
N VAL A 49 49.49 7.96 -11.01
CA VAL A 49 48.66 7.61 -9.84
C VAL A 49 47.98 8.86 -9.30
N SER A 50 47.32 9.61 -10.18
CA SER A 50 46.68 10.87 -9.85
C SER A 50 45.37 11.03 -10.59
N ALA A 51 44.40 11.69 -9.95
CA ALA A 51 43.07 11.95 -10.51
C ALA A 51 42.85 13.44 -10.71
N LYS A 52 42.18 13.81 -11.80
CA LYS A 52 41.76 15.19 -12.09
C LYS A 52 40.28 15.21 -12.44
N ASN A 53 39.51 16.05 -11.76
CA ASN A 53 38.15 16.40 -12.18
C ASN A 53 38.23 17.32 -13.41
N ILE A 54 37.60 16.92 -14.52
CA ILE A 54 37.65 17.66 -15.79
C ILE A 54 36.36 18.41 -16.11
N THR A 55 35.26 18.12 -15.39
CA THR A 55 33.97 18.78 -15.64
C THR A 55 33.55 19.74 -14.54
N ALA A 56 33.91 19.48 -13.28
CA ALA A 56 33.81 20.37 -12.10
C ALA A 56 32.72 21.45 -12.22
N SER A 57 31.48 21.02 -12.42
CA SER A 57 30.33 21.90 -12.64
C SER A 57 29.16 21.47 -11.77
N ASP A 58 28.09 22.26 -11.73
CA ASP A 58 26.86 21.86 -11.06
C ASP A 58 26.00 20.91 -11.92
N ALA A 59 26.37 20.68 -13.18
CA ALA A 59 25.66 19.82 -14.11
C ALA A 59 25.77 18.32 -13.78
N ASN A 60 24.91 17.52 -14.41
CA ASN A 60 25.05 16.06 -14.36
C ASN A 60 25.90 15.58 -15.52
N ASP A 61 27.11 15.11 -15.23
CA ASP A 61 28.04 14.60 -16.23
C ASP A 61 28.15 13.08 -16.20
N ALA A 62 27.89 12.44 -17.34
CA ALA A 62 27.71 11.00 -17.43
C ALA A 62 28.37 10.39 -18.68
N HIS A 63 28.46 9.07 -18.69
CA HIS A 63 28.93 8.24 -19.82
C HIS A 63 30.20 8.76 -20.54
N PRO A 64 31.37 8.80 -19.87
CA PRO A 64 32.62 9.16 -20.55
C PRO A 64 33.00 8.14 -21.63
N MET A 65 33.42 8.62 -22.80
CA MET A 65 33.73 7.83 -24.00
C MET A 65 34.94 8.42 -24.74
N TRP A 66 36.05 7.69 -24.84
CA TRP A 66 37.26 8.17 -25.53
C TRP A 66 37.21 7.95 -27.04
N HIS A 67 37.76 8.92 -27.79
CA HIS A 67 38.13 8.78 -29.19
C HIS A 67 39.37 9.63 -29.50
N GLY A 68 40.54 8.99 -29.65
CA GLY A 68 41.80 9.69 -29.85
C GLY A 68 42.13 10.65 -28.70
N ASP A 69 42.22 11.95 -29.00
CA ASP A 69 42.49 13.00 -28.01
C ASP A 69 41.22 13.63 -27.41
N THR A 70 40.03 13.22 -27.85
CA THR A 70 38.75 13.77 -27.39
C THR A 70 38.05 12.78 -26.46
N LEU A 71 37.56 13.28 -25.34
CA LEU A 71 36.63 12.58 -24.47
C LEU A 71 35.22 13.14 -24.70
N TYR A 72 34.34 12.30 -25.22
CA TYR A 72 32.91 12.58 -25.30
C TYR A 72 32.22 12.18 -24.00
N PHE A 73 31.16 12.88 -23.63
CA PHE A 73 30.35 12.58 -22.45
C PHE A 73 28.98 13.23 -22.54
N MET A 74 28.04 12.82 -21.70
CA MET A 74 26.74 13.47 -21.53
C MET A 74 26.80 14.58 -20.50
N SER A 75 26.14 15.70 -20.77
CA SER A 75 25.93 16.76 -19.78
C SER A 75 24.66 17.58 -20.04
N ASP A 76 24.01 18.01 -18.95
CA ASP A 76 22.87 18.93 -18.96
C ASP A 76 23.27 20.41 -18.72
N ARG A 77 24.57 20.75 -18.84
CA ARG A 77 25.07 22.12 -18.61
C ARG A 77 24.69 23.15 -19.68
N GLY A 78 24.09 22.71 -20.78
CA GLY A 78 23.66 23.58 -21.88
C GLY A 78 22.52 24.50 -21.47
N THR A 79 22.23 25.52 -22.29
CA THR A 79 21.16 26.50 -22.00
C THR A 79 19.77 25.88 -21.99
N SER A 80 19.56 24.78 -22.71
CA SER A 80 18.32 24.00 -22.69
C SER A 80 18.15 23.19 -21.41
N GLN A 81 19.21 23.04 -20.60
CA GLN A 81 19.25 22.14 -19.44
C GLN A 81 18.75 20.72 -19.74
N ARG A 82 19.04 20.28 -20.96
CA ARG A 82 18.82 18.92 -21.45
C ARG A 82 20.13 18.19 -21.57
N SER A 83 20.13 16.91 -21.19
CA SER A 83 21.32 16.09 -21.35
C SER A 83 21.65 15.94 -22.83
N ASN A 84 22.84 16.38 -23.20
CA ASN A 84 23.37 16.39 -24.56
C ASN A 84 24.79 15.83 -24.59
N LEU A 85 25.32 15.51 -25.77
CA LEU A 85 26.72 15.16 -25.92
C LEU A 85 27.60 16.42 -25.84
N TRP A 86 28.69 16.29 -25.10
CA TRP A 86 29.75 17.26 -24.92
C TRP A 86 31.10 16.60 -25.20
N ALA A 87 32.08 17.41 -25.59
CA ALA A 87 33.44 16.97 -25.89
C ALA A 87 34.44 17.76 -25.04
N TYR A 88 35.44 17.05 -24.50
CA TYR A 88 36.62 17.59 -23.84
C TYR A 88 37.87 17.20 -24.64
N ASP A 89 38.66 18.18 -25.09
CA ASP A 89 39.93 17.92 -25.76
C ASP A 89 41.06 17.83 -24.72
N ARG A 90 41.78 16.70 -24.67
CA ARG A 90 42.80 16.48 -23.63
C ARG A 90 44.06 17.32 -23.82
N LYS A 91 44.34 17.83 -25.02
CA LYS A 91 45.50 18.68 -25.34
C LYS A 91 45.19 20.15 -25.09
N ALA A 92 44.06 20.63 -25.61
CA ALA A 92 43.64 22.03 -25.48
C ALA A 92 43.01 22.31 -24.10
N GLY A 93 42.39 21.31 -23.47
CA GLY A 93 41.52 21.49 -22.32
C GLY A 93 40.19 22.15 -22.69
N GLY A 94 39.30 22.26 -21.70
CA GLY A 94 37.97 22.88 -21.89
C GLY A 94 36.94 21.94 -22.50
N THR A 95 35.67 22.36 -22.50
CA THR A 95 34.56 21.56 -23.01
C THR A 95 33.73 22.35 -24.01
N ARG A 96 33.09 21.64 -24.94
CA ARG A 96 32.13 22.21 -25.91
C ARG A 96 30.92 21.30 -26.08
N GLN A 97 29.78 21.89 -26.36
CA GLN A 97 28.56 21.17 -26.68
C GLN A 97 28.65 20.61 -28.11
N VAL A 98 28.21 19.37 -28.31
CA VAL A 98 28.24 18.65 -29.59
C VAL A 98 26.85 18.49 -30.18
N THR A 99 25.85 18.20 -29.34
CA THR A 99 24.44 18.09 -29.75
C THR A 99 23.56 19.09 -29.02
N ASP A 100 22.39 19.42 -29.56
CA ASP A 100 21.48 20.43 -28.99
C ASP A 100 20.00 19.99 -29.03
N PHE A 101 19.71 18.83 -28.45
CA PHE A 101 18.35 18.36 -28.23
C PHE A 101 17.68 19.20 -27.14
N ALA A 102 16.47 19.72 -27.45
CA ALA A 102 15.72 20.62 -26.55
C ALA A 102 14.46 19.97 -25.96
N ASP A 103 13.86 19.01 -26.66
CA ASP A 103 12.61 18.38 -26.22
C ASP A 103 12.83 17.24 -25.22
N PHE A 104 13.84 16.40 -25.44
CA PHE A 104 14.17 15.24 -24.59
C PHE A 104 15.66 15.22 -24.26
N ASP A 105 15.99 14.60 -23.12
CA ASP A 105 17.37 14.26 -22.78
C ASP A 105 17.86 13.13 -23.69
N ILE A 106 19.13 13.21 -24.10
CA ILE A 106 19.85 12.05 -24.63
C ILE A 106 20.13 11.08 -23.48
N THR A 107 20.03 9.78 -23.73
CA THR A 107 20.40 8.74 -22.75
C THR A 107 21.17 7.58 -23.41
N PHE A 108 21.92 6.85 -22.60
CA PHE A 108 22.69 5.63 -22.96
C PHE A 108 23.55 5.72 -24.23
N PRO A 109 24.41 6.74 -24.37
CA PRO A 109 25.30 6.83 -25.50
C PRO A 109 26.37 5.73 -25.43
N ALA A 110 26.71 5.18 -26.57
CA ALA A 110 27.79 4.21 -26.72
C ALA A 110 28.64 4.58 -27.94
N ILE A 111 29.95 4.62 -27.75
CA ILE A 111 30.90 4.96 -28.82
C ILE A 111 31.34 3.72 -29.58
N GLY A 112 31.31 3.82 -30.91
CA GLY A 112 31.89 2.87 -31.84
C GLY A 112 33.13 3.43 -32.54
N PRO A 113 33.68 2.71 -33.53
CA PRO A 113 34.90 3.15 -34.23
C PRO A 113 34.71 4.39 -35.10
N LYS A 114 33.47 4.69 -35.54
CA LYS A 114 33.14 5.80 -36.44
C LYS A 114 32.08 6.74 -35.91
N ASP A 115 31.21 6.26 -35.02
CA ASP A 115 30.00 6.97 -34.63
C ASP A 115 29.72 6.78 -33.13
N ILE A 116 28.95 7.68 -32.54
CA ILE A 116 28.29 7.50 -31.24
C ILE A 116 26.82 7.21 -31.49
N VAL A 117 26.31 6.09 -30.96
CA VAL A 117 24.88 5.78 -30.95
C VAL A 117 24.27 6.24 -29.63
N PHE A 118 23.06 6.80 -29.66
CA PHE A 118 22.33 7.20 -28.45
C PHE A 118 20.82 7.27 -28.71
N GLN A 119 20.02 7.40 -27.65
CA GLN A 119 18.56 7.54 -27.76
C GLN A 119 18.05 8.88 -27.23
N ALA A 120 16.96 9.37 -27.81
CA ALA A 120 16.19 10.53 -27.31
C ALA A 120 14.73 10.40 -27.75
N GLY A 121 13.78 10.56 -26.82
CA GLY A 121 12.33 10.55 -27.13
C GLY A 121 11.82 9.27 -27.81
N GLY A 122 12.36 8.10 -27.44
CA GLY A 122 11.99 6.81 -28.05
C GLY A 122 12.57 6.57 -29.45
N ARG A 123 13.49 7.44 -29.91
CA ARG A 123 14.19 7.33 -31.20
C ARG A 123 15.67 7.04 -31.00
N LEU A 124 16.30 6.44 -32.02
CA LEU A 124 17.72 6.11 -32.04
C LEU A 124 18.46 7.05 -33.01
N TYR A 125 19.64 7.50 -32.64
CA TYR A 125 20.45 8.42 -33.42
C TYR A 125 21.89 7.93 -33.53
N LEU A 126 22.54 8.28 -34.64
CA LEU A 126 23.99 8.14 -34.83
C LEU A 126 24.61 9.52 -35.04
N MET A 127 25.71 9.78 -34.34
CA MET A 127 26.56 10.93 -34.56
C MET A 127 27.89 10.49 -35.14
N ASP A 128 28.21 10.92 -36.36
CA ASP A 128 29.50 10.64 -37.01
C ASP A 128 30.64 11.38 -36.30
N LEU A 129 31.70 10.68 -35.89
CA LEU A 129 32.80 11.24 -35.10
C LEU A 129 33.70 12.19 -35.91
N ALA A 130 33.70 12.08 -37.24
CA ALA A 130 34.53 12.93 -38.10
C ALA A 130 33.88 14.30 -38.38
N THR A 131 32.56 14.35 -38.43
CA THR A 131 31.78 15.53 -38.82
C THR A 131 30.88 16.06 -37.71
N GLU A 132 30.66 15.28 -36.65
CA GLU A 132 29.74 15.53 -35.54
C GLU A 132 28.28 15.76 -35.98
N LYS A 133 27.93 15.26 -37.15
CA LYS A 133 26.56 15.33 -37.66
C LYS A 133 25.74 14.19 -37.11
N VAL A 134 24.57 14.54 -36.60
CA VAL A 134 23.57 13.60 -36.10
C VAL A 134 22.59 13.22 -37.22
N GLY A 135 22.28 11.93 -37.33
CA GLY A 135 21.19 11.41 -38.15
C GLY A 135 20.31 10.43 -37.36
N GLU A 136 19.00 10.49 -37.55
CA GLU A 136 18.08 9.48 -37.00
C GLU A 136 18.29 8.13 -37.69
N VAL A 137 18.35 7.07 -36.89
CA VAL A 137 18.33 5.69 -37.35
C VAL A 137 16.89 5.23 -37.42
N ASN A 138 16.37 5.08 -38.63
CA ASN A 138 15.04 4.53 -38.86
C ASN A 138 15.03 3.03 -38.57
N VAL A 139 14.54 2.65 -37.39
CA VAL A 139 14.35 1.25 -37.00
C VAL A 139 12.91 0.83 -37.29
N GLN A 140 12.73 -0.17 -38.15
CA GLN A 140 11.43 -0.81 -38.36
C GLN A 140 11.41 -2.14 -37.61
N VAL A 141 10.56 -2.22 -36.58
CA VAL A 141 10.35 -3.45 -35.83
C VAL A 141 9.09 -4.13 -36.34
N VAL A 142 9.24 -5.32 -36.93
CA VAL A 142 8.10 -6.19 -37.27
C VAL A 142 7.82 -7.07 -36.05
N THR A 143 6.63 -6.93 -35.49
CA THR A 143 6.20 -7.65 -34.29
C THR A 143 4.73 -8.05 -34.41
N ASP A 144 4.36 -9.17 -33.80
CA ASP A 144 2.98 -9.65 -33.72
C ASP A 144 2.20 -9.01 -32.55
N LEU A 145 2.86 -8.15 -31.76
CA LEU A 145 2.32 -7.44 -30.60
C LEU A 145 1.63 -8.38 -29.59
N ALA A 146 2.14 -9.61 -29.43
CA ALA A 146 1.53 -10.60 -28.55
C ALA A 146 1.35 -10.12 -27.10
N THR A 147 2.29 -9.32 -26.57
CA THR A 147 2.24 -8.76 -25.21
C THR A 147 1.09 -7.77 -24.98
N LEU A 148 0.56 -7.18 -26.06
CA LEU A 148 -0.52 -6.20 -26.03
C LEU A 148 -1.92 -6.81 -26.20
N LYS A 149 -2.01 -8.12 -26.43
CA LYS A 149 -3.30 -8.79 -26.61
C LYS A 149 -4.11 -8.70 -25.31
N PRO A 150 -5.39 -8.29 -25.39
CA PRO A 150 -6.28 -8.36 -24.26
C PRO A 150 -6.37 -9.79 -23.72
N ARG A 151 -6.41 -9.91 -22.40
CA ARG A 151 -6.38 -11.20 -21.70
C ARG A 151 -7.18 -11.14 -20.41
N ILE A 152 -7.45 -12.31 -19.83
CA ILE A 152 -8.06 -12.42 -18.50
C ILE A 152 -6.94 -12.74 -17.51
N GLU A 153 -6.87 -11.98 -16.43
CA GLU A 153 -5.84 -12.15 -15.40
C GLU A 153 -6.46 -12.35 -14.01
N LYS A 154 -5.74 -13.08 -13.16
CA LYS A 154 -6.06 -13.19 -11.74
C LYS A 154 -5.76 -11.87 -11.03
N THR A 155 -6.73 -11.35 -10.29
CA THR A 155 -6.59 -10.02 -9.63
C THR A 155 -6.47 -10.10 -8.11
N ALA A 156 -6.56 -11.29 -7.51
CA ALA A 156 -6.52 -11.49 -6.06
C ALA A 156 -5.29 -10.89 -5.36
N ALA A 157 -4.12 -10.92 -6.03
CA ALA A 157 -2.88 -10.38 -5.47
C ALA A 157 -2.83 -8.83 -5.44
N LEU A 158 -3.80 -8.18 -6.10
CA LEU A 158 -3.91 -6.74 -6.29
C LEU A 158 -5.10 -6.14 -5.55
N ILE A 159 -5.66 -6.85 -4.56
CA ILE A 159 -6.73 -6.33 -3.69
C ILE A 159 -6.18 -5.14 -2.90
N GLN A 160 -6.85 -3.99 -3.00
CA GLN A 160 -6.50 -2.76 -2.27
C GLN A 160 -7.53 -2.33 -1.24
N SER A 161 -8.80 -2.73 -1.43
CA SER A 161 -9.89 -2.40 -0.52
C SER A 161 -10.90 -3.53 -0.45
N ALA A 162 -11.55 -3.69 0.70
CA ALA A 162 -12.66 -4.59 0.89
C ALA A 162 -13.73 -3.95 1.80
N SER A 163 -15.00 -4.29 1.58
CA SER A 163 -16.12 -3.80 2.40
C SER A 163 -17.23 -4.83 2.47
N VAL A 164 -17.73 -5.10 3.67
CA VAL A 164 -18.79 -6.09 3.93
C VAL A 164 -20.16 -5.55 3.50
N SER A 165 -21.01 -6.44 2.98
CA SER A 165 -22.42 -6.12 2.72
C SER A 165 -23.21 -5.87 4.02
N PRO A 166 -24.36 -5.17 3.95
CA PRO A 166 -25.13 -4.80 5.14
C PRO A 166 -25.54 -5.96 6.04
N SER A 167 -25.78 -7.14 5.47
CA SER A 167 -26.16 -8.35 6.20
C SER A 167 -25.00 -9.35 6.38
N GLY A 168 -23.79 -9.03 5.92
CA GLY A 168 -22.66 -9.95 5.91
C GLY A 168 -22.82 -11.19 5.02
N LYS A 169 -23.71 -11.17 4.02
CA LYS A 169 -23.86 -12.30 3.07
C LYS A 169 -22.86 -12.26 1.92
N ARG A 170 -22.34 -11.08 1.62
CA ARG A 170 -21.33 -10.80 0.58
C ARG A 170 -20.32 -9.76 1.09
N ALA A 171 -19.24 -9.59 0.35
CA ALA A 171 -18.34 -8.44 0.48
C ALA A 171 -17.95 -7.93 -0.92
N THR A 172 -17.67 -6.64 -0.99
CA THR A 172 -17.09 -5.99 -2.16
C THR A 172 -15.58 -5.90 -2.04
N PHE A 173 -14.87 -5.98 -3.16
CA PHE A 173 -13.42 -5.88 -3.23
C PHE A 173 -13.02 -4.96 -4.39
N GLU A 174 -12.04 -4.11 -4.14
CA GLU A 174 -11.29 -3.39 -5.18
C GLU A 174 -10.04 -4.18 -5.52
N ALA A 175 -9.85 -4.53 -6.79
CA ALA A 175 -8.61 -5.13 -7.25
C ALA A 175 -8.31 -4.71 -8.69
N ARG A 176 -7.08 -4.22 -8.93
CA ARG A 176 -6.63 -3.74 -10.26
C ARG A 176 -7.59 -2.72 -10.90
N GLY A 177 -8.16 -1.83 -10.09
CA GLY A 177 -9.13 -0.84 -10.57
C GLY A 177 -10.53 -1.39 -10.82
N ASP A 178 -10.79 -2.70 -10.66
CA ASP A 178 -12.13 -3.27 -10.78
C ASP A 178 -12.81 -3.48 -9.41
N VAL A 179 -14.14 -3.40 -9.39
CA VAL A 179 -14.98 -3.70 -8.23
C VAL A 179 -15.64 -5.07 -8.38
N TYR A 180 -15.43 -5.92 -7.39
CA TYR A 180 -15.95 -7.28 -7.31
C TYR A 180 -16.99 -7.43 -6.20
N SER A 181 -17.87 -8.42 -6.31
CA SER A 181 -18.76 -8.87 -5.25
C SER A 181 -18.62 -10.39 -5.06
N LEU A 182 -18.21 -10.79 -3.85
CA LEU A 182 -17.96 -12.19 -3.48
C LEU A 182 -18.97 -12.63 -2.40
N PRO A 183 -19.51 -13.86 -2.46
CA PRO A 183 -20.37 -14.39 -1.42
C PRO A 183 -19.58 -14.88 -0.21
N ALA A 184 -20.20 -14.84 0.96
CA ALA A 184 -19.67 -15.46 2.18
C ALA A 184 -19.62 -16.99 2.07
N GLU A 185 -20.69 -17.59 1.51
CA GLU A 185 -20.85 -19.06 1.44
C GLU A 185 -21.29 -19.51 0.05
N HIS A 186 -22.45 -19.04 -0.44
CA HIS A 186 -23.07 -19.52 -1.68
C HIS A 186 -23.32 -18.39 -2.69
N GLY A 187 -23.23 -18.70 -3.99
CA GLY A 187 -23.48 -17.78 -5.10
C GLY A 187 -22.25 -17.57 -6.00
N PRO A 188 -22.34 -16.72 -7.03
CA PRO A 188 -21.20 -16.44 -7.92
C PRO A 188 -20.27 -15.36 -7.36
N VAL A 189 -18.98 -15.46 -7.70
CA VAL A 189 -18.06 -14.32 -7.69
C VAL A 189 -18.32 -13.49 -8.94
N VAL A 190 -18.54 -12.18 -8.76
CA VAL A 190 -18.93 -11.28 -9.85
C VAL A 190 -17.98 -10.09 -9.89
N ASN A 191 -17.26 -9.92 -11.01
CA ASN A 191 -16.66 -8.64 -11.36
C ASN A 191 -17.78 -7.72 -11.88
N LEU A 192 -18.09 -6.66 -11.14
CA LEU A 192 -19.20 -5.76 -11.41
C LEU A 192 -18.84 -4.77 -12.52
N THR A 193 -17.64 -4.21 -12.49
CA THR A 193 -17.18 -3.11 -13.37
C THR A 193 -16.63 -3.62 -14.68
N ARG A 194 -15.76 -4.64 -14.65
CA ARG A 194 -15.11 -5.24 -15.83
C ARG A 194 -14.50 -4.18 -16.74
N SER A 195 -13.88 -3.17 -16.15
CA SER A 195 -13.30 -2.04 -16.83
C SER A 195 -11.78 -2.14 -16.83
N SER A 196 -11.23 -2.44 -17.99
CA SER A 196 -9.80 -2.24 -18.21
C SER A 196 -9.55 -0.80 -18.65
N GLY A 197 -8.56 -0.12 -18.05
CA GLY A 197 -8.27 1.29 -18.33
C GLY A 197 -9.13 2.31 -17.59
N VAL A 198 -9.83 1.89 -16.54
CA VAL A 198 -10.46 2.78 -15.53
C VAL A 198 -10.06 2.24 -14.17
N ALA A 199 -9.90 3.13 -13.19
CA ALA A 199 -9.62 2.73 -11.83
C ALA A 199 -10.77 3.13 -10.91
N GLU A 200 -11.64 2.14 -10.67
CA GLU A 200 -12.65 2.17 -9.64
C GLU A 200 -12.07 1.82 -8.26
N ARG A 201 -12.36 2.64 -7.25
CA ARG A 201 -11.70 2.58 -5.93
C ARG A 201 -12.66 2.68 -4.75
N SER A 202 -12.25 2.06 -3.64
CA SER A 202 -12.91 2.11 -2.33
C SER A 202 -14.42 1.79 -2.38
N PRO A 203 -14.83 0.62 -2.89
CA PRO A 203 -16.24 0.26 -2.97
C PRO A 203 -16.89 0.13 -1.59
N ARG A 204 -18.13 0.62 -1.50
CA ARG A 204 -18.92 0.67 -0.26
C ARG A 204 -20.39 0.37 -0.55
N TRP A 205 -20.92 -0.61 0.16
CA TRP A 205 -22.32 -1.00 0.06
C TRP A 205 -23.23 0.02 0.75
N SER A 206 -24.34 0.39 0.13
CA SER A 206 -25.41 1.12 0.79
C SER A 206 -26.01 0.26 1.91
N PRO A 207 -26.38 0.83 3.07
CA PRO A 207 -26.98 0.09 4.18
C PRO A 207 -28.26 -0.69 3.83
N ASP A 208 -29.00 -0.28 2.81
CA ASP A 208 -30.18 -1.01 2.31
C ASP A 208 -29.86 -2.23 1.43
N GLY A 209 -28.59 -2.42 1.08
CA GLY A 209 -28.11 -3.55 0.29
C GLY A 209 -28.26 -3.41 -1.23
N LYS A 210 -28.83 -2.31 -1.73
CA LYS A 210 -29.23 -2.19 -3.14
C LYS A 210 -28.18 -1.55 -4.03
N THR A 211 -27.28 -0.75 -3.48
CA THR A 211 -26.37 0.11 -4.24
C THR A 211 -24.94 -0.06 -3.75
N ILE A 212 -23.97 0.08 -4.65
CA ILE A 212 -22.55 0.20 -4.31
C ILE A 212 -22.06 1.56 -4.80
N ALA A 213 -21.42 2.33 -3.91
CA ALA A 213 -20.70 3.56 -4.25
C ALA A 213 -19.20 3.29 -4.33
N TYR A 214 -18.51 3.98 -5.22
CA TYR A 214 -17.05 3.92 -5.39
C TYR A 214 -16.56 5.18 -6.12
N TRP A 215 -15.27 5.46 -6.05
CA TRP A 215 -14.62 6.49 -6.88
C TRP A 215 -14.30 5.92 -8.25
N THR A 216 -14.53 6.66 -9.32
CA THR A 216 -14.12 6.30 -10.68
C THR A 216 -13.40 7.45 -11.33
N ASP A 217 -12.43 7.15 -12.19
CA ASP A 217 -11.75 8.14 -13.02
C ASP A 217 -12.14 8.12 -14.49
N ARG A 218 -13.24 7.41 -14.83
CA ARG A 218 -13.76 7.32 -16.19
C ARG A 218 -13.99 8.69 -16.85
N SER A 219 -14.27 9.72 -16.05
CA SER A 219 -14.48 11.09 -16.52
C SER A 219 -13.19 11.87 -16.82
N GLY A 220 -12.03 11.32 -16.45
CA GLY A 220 -10.73 12.00 -16.42
C GLY A 220 -10.36 12.55 -15.04
N GLU A 221 -11.32 12.78 -14.15
CA GLU A 221 -11.11 13.19 -12.74
C GLU A 221 -11.77 12.19 -11.78
N TYR A 222 -11.39 12.21 -10.51
CA TYR A 222 -11.96 11.33 -9.48
C TYR A 222 -13.38 11.78 -9.11
N GLU A 223 -14.37 11.02 -9.58
CA GLU A 223 -15.77 11.29 -9.36
C GLU A 223 -16.46 10.15 -8.62
N LEU A 224 -17.47 10.49 -7.82
CA LEU A 224 -18.28 9.52 -7.10
C LEU A 224 -19.26 8.89 -8.10
N ALA A 225 -19.27 7.58 -8.15
CA ALA A 225 -20.23 6.82 -8.93
C ALA A 225 -20.98 5.82 -8.05
N ILE A 226 -22.18 5.47 -8.51
CA ILE A 226 -23.02 4.44 -7.90
C ILE A 226 -23.47 3.43 -8.95
N ARG A 227 -23.79 2.22 -8.49
CA ARG A 227 -24.46 1.20 -9.31
C ARG A 227 -25.29 0.22 -8.48
N PRO A 228 -26.22 -0.53 -9.11
CA PRO A 228 -26.93 -1.63 -8.47
C PRO A 228 -25.99 -2.73 -7.96
N ALA A 229 -26.20 -3.16 -6.71
CA ALA A 229 -25.33 -4.10 -6.01
C ALA A 229 -25.44 -5.55 -6.51
N ASP A 230 -26.54 -5.87 -7.19
CA ASP A 230 -26.73 -7.15 -7.87
C ASP A 230 -26.02 -7.24 -9.23
N GLY A 231 -25.40 -6.14 -9.67
CA GLY A 231 -24.73 -6.02 -10.96
C GLY A 231 -25.68 -5.76 -12.13
N THR A 232 -26.98 -5.61 -11.89
CA THR A 232 -27.97 -5.33 -12.93
C THR A 232 -28.00 -3.83 -13.23
N GLY A 233 -27.22 -3.39 -14.22
CA GLY A 233 -27.24 -2.00 -14.66
C GLY A 233 -25.86 -1.35 -14.77
N ALA A 234 -25.86 -0.19 -15.41
CA ALA A 234 -24.68 0.59 -15.68
C ALA A 234 -24.29 1.48 -14.49
N GLU A 235 -23.03 1.89 -14.49
CA GLU A 235 -22.51 2.94 -13.63
C GLU A 235 -23.27 4.26 -13.82
N GLN A 236 -23.47 4.99 -12.72
CA GLN A 236 -23.98 6.35 -12.71
C GLN A 236 -23.02 7.26 -11.94
N VAL A 237 -22.36 8.17 -12.64
CA VAL A 237 -21.54 9.23 -12.02
C VAL A 237 -22.48 10.27 -11.42
N VAL A 238 -22.38 10.51 -10.12
CA VAL A 238 -23.30 11.38 -9.35
C VAL A 238 -22.68 12.71 -8.93
N THR A 239 -21.39 12.92 -9.20
CA THR A 239 -20.69 14.17 -8.89
C THR A 239 -19.97 14.78 -10.10
N LYS A 240 -19.54 16.03 -9.92
CA LYS A 240 -18.61 16.75 -10.78
C LYS A 240 -17.68 17.61 -9.91
N LEU A 241 -16.80 16.96 -9.17
CA LEU A 241 -15.93 17.55 -8.16
C LEU A 241 -14.71 18.25 -8.77
N GLY A 242 -14.26 17.81 -9.96
CA GLY A 242 -13.04 18.32 -10.59
C GLY A 242 -11.76 17.81 -9.92
N ARG A 243 -10.69 18.62 -9.99
CA ARG A 243 -9.33 18.21 -9.60
C ARG A 243 -9.21 17.69 -8.16
N GLY A 244 -8.23 16.82 -7.94
CA GLY A 244 -7.84 16.28 -6.65
C GLY A 244 -8.35 14.87 -6.38
N PHE A 245 -7.58 14.15 -5.58
CA PHE A 245 -7.87 12.81 -5.10
C PHE A 245 -8.98 12.80 -4.03
N ARG A 246 -9.63 11.66 -3.88
CA ARG A 246 -10.74 11.42 -2.94
C ARG A 246 -10.49 10.15 -2.14
N TYR A 247 -10.84 10.19 -0.86
CA TYR A 247 -10.69 9.06 0.06
C TYR A 247 -12.01 8.33 0.28
N ALA A 248 -11.98 7.16 0.92
CA ALA A 248 -13.12 6.25 1.02
C ALA A 248 -14.43 6.97 1.40
N PRO A 249 -15.54 6.70 0.70
CA PRO A 249 -16.81 7.33 1.03
C PRO A 249 -17.58 6.53 2.10
N PHE A 250 -18.47 7.17 2.86
CA PHE A 250 -19.20 6.56 3.99
C PHE A 250 -20.68 6.88 3.93
N TRP A 251 -21.50 5.84 3.80
CA TRP A 251 -22.95 5.94 3.67
C TRP A 251 -23.64 6.35 4.97
N SER A 252 -24.65 7.20 4.87
CA SER A 252 -25.63 7.38 5.94
C SER A 252 -26.54 6.15 6.07
N PRO A 253 -27.00 5.78 7.28
CA PRO A 253 -27.84 4.60 7.53
C PRO A 253 -29.11 4.49 6.67
N ASN A 254 -29.70 5.62 6.27
CA ASN A 254 -30.85 5.66 5.37
C ASN A 254 -30.51 5.53 3.87
N SER A 255 -29.25 5.28 3.51
CA SER A 255 -28.76 5.10 2.14
C SER A 255 -28.95 6.31 1.21
N ARG A 256 -29.03 7.54 1.75
CA ARG A 256 -29.29 8.76 0.96
C ARG A 256 -28.12 9.73 0.86
N LYS A 257 -27.15 9.65 1.78
CA LYS A 257 -25.99 10.56 1.82
C LYS A 257 -24.68 9.78 1.90
N LEU A 258 -23.62 10.39 1.38
CA LEU A 258 -22.25 9.88 1.42
C LEU A 258 -21.32 10.99 1.95
N ALA A 259 -20.61 10.70 3.04
CA ALA A 259 -19.55 11.56 3.57
C ALA A 259 -18.18 11.12 3.04
N PHE A 260 -17.29 12.05 2.75
CA PHE A 260 -15.91 11.76 2.36
C PHE A 260 -14.99 12.95 2.65
N ILE A 261 -13.69 12.69 2.61
CA ILE A 261 -12.64 13.72 2.66
C ILE A 261 -11.84 13.69 1.35
N ASP A 262 -11.26 14.83 0.97
CA ASP A 262 -10.34 14.93 -0.16
C ASP A 262 -8.92 15.33 0.27
N GLN A 263 -8.01 15.34 -0.69
CA GLN A 263 -6.61 15.73 -0.50
C GLN A 263 -6.40 17.19 -0.04
N ALA A 264 -7.42 18.04 -0.08
CA ALA A 264 -7.38 19.41 0.45
C ALA A 264 -7.92 19.46 1.90
N MET A 265 -8.07 18.28 2.51
CA MET A 265 -8.64 18.06 3.84
C MET A 265 -10.06 18.61 3.99
N LYS A 266 -10.81 18.73 2.88
CA LYS A 266 -12.21 19.16 2.90
C LYS A 266 -13.11 17.99 3.22
N VAL A 267 -13.91 18.12 4.26
CA VAL A 267 -14.97 17.18 4.59
C VAL A 267 -16.21 17.57 3.82
N ARG A 268 -16.76 16.61 3.09
CA ARG A 268 -17.88 16.82 2.17
C ARG A 268 -18.97 15.80 2.40
N VAL A 269 -20.20 16.22 2.15
CA VAL A 269 -21.38 15.35 2.12
C VAL A 269 -22.06 15.50 0.78
N HIS A 270 -22.23 14.39 0.08
CA HIS A 270 -23.07 14.29 -1.12
C HIS A 270 -24.45 13.73 -0.75
N ASP A 271 -25.51 14.44 -1.13
CA ASP A 271 -26.90 14.03 -0.98
C ASP A 271 -27.43 13.55 -2.34
N LEU A 272 -27.78 12.27 -2.42
CA LEU A 272 -28.20 11.62 -3.67
C LEU A 272 -29.57 12.09 -4.15
N ASP A 273 -30.48 12.41 -3.22
CA ASP A 273 -31.83 12.89 -3.56
C ASP A 273 -31.74 14.30 -4.16
N LYS A 274 -30.92 15.15 -3.55
CA LYS A 274 -30.70 16.54 -4.00
C LYS A 274 -29.68 16.68 -5.13
N LYS A 275 -28.89 15.62 -5.39
CA LYS A 275 -27.76 15.62 -6.34
C LYS A 275 -26.79 16.76 -6.08
N GLN A 276 -26.49 17.00 -4.81
CA GLN A 276 -25.69 18.13 -4.36
C GLN A 276 -24.59 17.67 -3.40
N THR A 277 -23.39 18.21 -3.60
CA THR A 277 -22.28 18.08 -2.65
C THR A 277 -22.12 19.39 -1.90
N ILE A 278 -22.00 19.32 -0.58
CA ILE A 278 -21.71 20.47 0.29
C ILE A 278 -20.39 20.25 1.03
N ASP A 279 -19.61 21.31 1.19
CA ASP A 279 -18.46 21.36 2.11
C ASP A 279 -19.04 21.58 3.53
N VAL A 280 -18.73 20.68 4.48
CA VAL A 280 -19.26 20.77 5.86
C VAL A 280 -18.19 21.13 6.88
N ASP A 281 -16.92 20.90 6.56
CA ASP A 281 -15.75 21.25 7.37
C ASP A 281 -14.48 21.19 6.51
N GLN A 282 -13.37 21.71 7.05
CA GLN A 282 -12.04 21.55 6.48
C GLN A 282 -11.02 21.52 7.61
N SER A 283 -10.08 20.57 7.58
CA SER A 283 -8.99 20.55 8.56
C SER A 283 -8.11 21.79 8.40
N GLY A 284 -7.87 22.51 9.51
CA GLY A 284 -6.90 23.60 9.54
C GLY A 284 -5.45 23.13 9.59
N ALA A 285 -5.21 21.87 9.96
CA ALA A 285 -3.90 21.24 9.95
C ALA A 285 -3.75 20.33 8.74
N TRP A 286 -2.53 20.29 8.18
CA TRP A 286 -2.19 19.40 7.07
C TRP A 286 -2.20 17.93 7.52
N LEU A 287 -2.71 17.06 6.65
CA LEU A 287 -2.71 15.62 6.82
C LEU A 287 -1.99 14.98 5.64
N SER A 288 -1.05 14.06 5.89
CA SER A 288 -0.42 13.31 4.81
C SER A 288 -1.39 12.29 4.20
N HIS A 289 -0.98 11.66 3.08
CA HIS A 289 -1.81 10.68 2.39
C HIS A 289 -2.28 9.53 3.30
N GLY A 290 -1.42 9.03 4.19
CA GLY A 290 -1.74 7.93 5.11
C GLY A 290 -2.92 8.24 6.05
N PRO A 291 -2.83 9.29 6.89
CA PRO A 291 -3.94 9.76 7.73
C PRO A 291 -5.24 10.03 6.98
N LEU A 292 -5.18 10.56 5.75
CA LEU A 292 -6.37 10.77 4.93
C LEU A 292 -6.98 9.45 4.42
N SER A 293 -6.14 8.49 4.03
CA SER A 293 -6.58 7.13 3.68
C SER A 293 -7.23 6.39 4.85
N GLY A 294 -6.78 6.68 6.08
CA GLY A 294 -7.37 6.17 7.31
C GLY A 294 -8.50 7.03 7.90
N PHE A 295 -8.90 8.12 7.24
CA PHE A 295 -9.92 9.03 7.76
C PHE A 295 -11.31 8.39 7.66
N THR A 296 -11.99 8.26 8.80
CA THR A 296 -13.29 7.62 8.88
C THR A 296 -14.39 8.60 9.27
N PHE A 297 -15.60 8.27 8.81
CA PHE A 297 -16.84 8.97 9.15
C PHE A 297 -17.84 7.98 9.73
N GLU A 298 -18.52 8.40 10.78
CA GLU A 298 -19.63 7.64 11.37
C GLU A 298 -20.89 8.51 11.40
N TRP A 299 -22.03 7.88 11.15
CA TRP A 299 -23.32 8.57 11.11
C TRP A 299 -24.15 8.15 12.31
N SER A 300 -24.93 9.07 12.88
CA SER A 300 -25.94 8.70 13.86
C SER A 300 -26.96 7.75 13.22
N PRO A 301 -27.59 6.84 14.00
CA PRO A 301 -28.56 5.87 13.49
C PRO A 301 -29.71 6.49 12.68
N ASP A 302 -30.09 7.74 12.95
CA ASP A 302 -31.14 8.50 12.23
C ASP A 302 -30.64 9.27 11.01
N SER A 303 -29.37 9.11 10.64
CA SER A 303 -28.71 9.79 9.51
C SER A 303 -28.67 11.32 9.61
N ARG A 304 -28.85 11.89 10.81
CA ARG A 304 -28.81 13.34 11.02
C ARG A 304 -27.41 13.86 11.33
N TRP A 305 -26.71 13.21 12.26
CA TRP A 305 -25.40 13.65 12.72
C TRP A 305 -24.30 12.89 12.02
N LEU A 306 -23.26 13.61 11.63
CA LEU A 306 -22.01 13.06 11.12
C LEU A 306 -20.92 13.32 12.15
N THR A 307 -20.12 12.30 12.48
CA THR A 307 -18.98 12.41 13.40
C THR A 307 -17.69 11.94 12.75
N TYR A 308 -16.59 12.58 13.14
CA TYR A 308 -15.23 12.25 12.72
C TYR A 308 -14.23 12.92 13.68
N ALA A 309 -12.96 12.51 13.58
CA ALA A 309 -11.87 13.10 14.33
C ALA A 309 -10.90 13.81 13.38
N ARG A 310 -10.42 14.99 13.76
CA ARG A 310 -9.36 15.70 13.01
C ARG A 310 -8.48 16.53 13.94
N PRO A 311 -7.25 16.89 13.52
CA PRO A 311 -6.38 17.72 14.33
C PRO A 311 -6.97 19.12 14.58
N VAL A 312 -6.60 19.68 15.72
CA VAL A 312 -6.85 21.08 16.10
C VAL A 312 -5.52 21.82 16.25
N GLU A 313 -5.54 23.07 16.70
CA GLU A 313 -4.35 23.93 16.82
C GLU A 313 -3.22 23.31 17.67
N SER A 314 -3.57 22.54 18.70
CA SER A 314 -2.60 21.79 19.52
C SER A 314 -1.96 20.59 18.81
N THR A 315 -2.32 20.32 17.56
CA THR A 315 -1.98 19.14 16.74
C THR A 315 -2.53 17.81 17.25
N ASN A 316 -3.06 17.76 18.48
CA ASN A 316 -3.92 16.67 18.92
C ASN A 316 -5.21 16.63 18.09
N THR A 317 -5.86 15.47 18.07
CA THR A 317 -7.14 15.27 17.42
C THR A 317 -8.30 15.51 18.36
N ALA A 318 -9.36 16.14 17.85
CA ALA A 318 -10.62 16.33 18.57
C ALA A 318 -11.78 15.69 17.80
N ILE A 319 -12.86 15.36 18.52
CA ILE A 319 -14.10 14.84 17.94
C ILE A 319 -14.98 15.99 17.50
N PHE A 320 -15.48 15.90 16.27
CA PHE A 320 -16.41 16.87 15.66
C PHE A 320 -17.75 16.21 15.36
N LEU A 321 -18.85 16.95 15.58
CA LEU A 321 -20.20 16.58 15.20
C LEU A 321 -20.78 17.62 14.24
N TYR A 322 -21.27 17.18 13.09
CA TYR A 322 -21.99 18.03 12.15
C TYR A 322 -23.49 17.69 12.14
N ASP A 323 -24.34 18.66 12.46
CA ASP A 323 -25.80 18.56 12.38
C ASP A 323 -26.26 18.85 10.94
N THR A 324 -26.62 17.82 10.18
CA THR A 324 -27.11 18.02 8.81
C THR A 324 -28.47 18.72 8.74
N ARG A 325 -29.25 18.72 9.83
CA ARG A 325 -30.56 19.39 9.87
C ARG A 325 -30.41 20.90 9.96
N ASN A 326 -29.49 21.36 10.81
CA ASN A 326 -29.25 22.78 11.09
C ASN A 326 -28.01 23.35 10.40
N ALA A 327 -27.29 22.53 9.63
CA ALA A 327 -26.04 22.87 8.96
C ALA A 327 -25.00 23.49 9.91
N ARG A 328 -24.79 22.84 11.06
CA ARG A 328 -23.92 23.37 12.12
C ARG A 328 -22.86 22.36 12.55
N LEU A 329 -21.61 22.81 12.53
CA LEU A 329 -20.46 22.07 13.03
C LEU A 329 -20.23 22.37 14.52
N HIS A 330 -19.91 21.33 15.27
CA HIS A 330 -19.59 21.39 16.70
C HIS A 330 -18.29 20.64 16.96
N GLN A 331 -17.27 21.33 17.47
CA GLN A 331 -16.15 20.66 18.14
C GLN A 331 -16.62 20.25 19.54
N VAL A 332 -16.68 18.95 19.83
CA VAL A 332 -17.26 18.45 21.08
C VAL A 332 -16.24 17.94 22.09
N THR A 333 -14.99 17.75 21.68
CA THR A 333 -13.85 17.61 22.61
C THR A 333 -12.82 18.71 22.36
N THR A 334 -12.13 19.12 23.42
CA THR A 334 -11.22 20.28 23.39
C THR A 334 -9.95 20.06 22.57
N GLY A 335 -9.53 18.81 22.36
CA GLY A 335 -8.20 18.47 21.82
C GLY A 335 -7.08 18.55 22.87
N TYR A 336 -7.44 18.59 24.16
CA TYR A 336 -6.45 18.44 25.25
C TYR A 336 -5.81 17.05 25.22
N PHE A 337 -6.62 16.02 24.96
CA PHE A 337 -6.15 14.68 24.60
C PHE A 337 -6.25 14.48 23.09
N ALA A 338 -5.56 13.46 22.56
CA ALA A 338 -5.79 13.00 21.20
C ALA A 338 -6.96 12.01 21.19
N ASP A 339 -8.13 12.48 20.76
CA ASP A 339 -9.36 11.68 20.62
C ASP A 339 -9.57 11.27 19.16
N THR A 340 -9.84 9.99 18.90
CA THR A 340 -9.95 9.44 17.53
C THR A 340 -11.03 8.37 17.42
N GLN A 341 -11.37 7.97 16.19
CA GLN A 341 -12.26 6.84 15.89
C GLN A 341 -13.65 6.91 16.56
N PRO A 342 -14.41 8.02 16.42
CA PRO A 342 -15.72 8.13 17.01
C PRO A 342 -16.73 7.20 16.32
N THR A 343 -17.61 6.55 17.08
CA THR A 343 -18.67 5.66 16.58
C THR A 343 -19.93 5.79 17.44
N PHE A 344 -21.10 5.88 16.80
CA PHE A 344 -22.39 5.98 17.49
C PHE A 344 -22.91 4.60 17.87
N ASP A 345 -23.53 4.49 19.04
CA ASP A 345 -24.30 3.29 19.34
C ASP A 345 -25.58 3.23 18.49
N PRO A 346 -26.06 2.02 18.11
CA PRO A 346 -27.27 1.89 17.30
C PRO A 346 -28.56 2.43 17.96
N ASP A 347 -28.60 2.56 19.30
CA ASP A 347 -29.78 3.10 20.01
C ASP A 347 -29.75 4.64 20.12
N GLY A 348 -28.68 5.32 19.69
CA GLY A 348 -28.57 6.78 19.75
C GLY A 348 -28.50 7.35 21.18
N LYS A 349 -27.89 6.59 22.11
CA LYS A 349 -27.65 6.94 23.51
C LYS A 349 -26.22 7.40 23.78
N TYR A 350 -25.24 6.84 23.09
CA TYR A 350 -23.81 7.02 23.36
C TYR A 350 -23.00 7.30 22.09
N LEU A 351 -21.92 8.05 22.25
CA LEU A 351 -20.79 8.07 21.33
C LEU A 351 -19.59 7.40 22.01
N PHE A 352 -18.96 6.45 21.32
CA PHE A 352 -17.70 5.86 21.74
C PHE A 352 -16.55 6.42 20.91
N TYR A 353 -15.36 6.51 21.48
CA TYR A 353 -14.14 6.91 20.79
C TYR A 353 -12.91 6.41 21.54
N THR A 354 -11.74 6.42 20.91
CA THR A 354 -10.46 6.14 21.57
C THR A 354 -9.79 7.45 21.97
N SER A 355 -9.04 7.46 23.07
CA SER A 355 -8.35 8.67 23.56
C SER A 355 -7.02 8.36 24.21
N ASN A 356 -5.97 9.11 23.86
CA ASN A 356 -4.66 9.04 24.50
C ASN A 356 -4.69 9.81 25.83
N ARG A 357 -5.13 9.12 26.90
CA ARG A 357 -5.36 9.71 28.22
C ARG A 357 -4.86 8.88 29.41
N SER A 358 -4.12 7.80 29.15
CA SER A 358 -3.43 7.03 30.20
C SER A 358 -1.99 7.50 30.32
N PHE A 359 -1.61 8.04 31.49
CA PHE A 359 -0.27 8.52 31.78
C PHE A 359 0.51 7.52 32.63
N GLU A 360 0.80 6.35 32.05
CA GLU A 360 1.58 5.28 32.67
C GLU A 360 2.95 5.21 31.97
N PRO A 361 3.97 5.96 32.45
CA PRO A 361 5.27 6.02 31.78
C PRO A 361 6.12 4.78 32.08
N VAL A 362 6.96 4.39 31.12
CA VAL A 362 7.99 3.35 31.26
C VAL A 362 9.36 4.02 31.12
N TYR A 363 10.26 3.75 32.06
CA TYR A 363 11.64 4.25 31.99
C TYR A 363 12.44 3.40 31.02
N SER A 364 13.20 4.05 30.14
CA SER A 364 14.05 3.41 29.14
C SER A 364 15.33 2.89 29.79
N ASP A 365 15.64 1.62 29.56
CA ASP A 365 16.87 0.99 30.03
C ASP A 365 18.12 1.45 29.25
N PHE A 366 17.97 2.27 28.19
CA PHE A 366 19.06 2.67 27.29
C PHE A 366 19.48 4.14 27.38
N ASP A 367 18.52 5.07 27.44
CA ASP A 367 18.78 6.50 27.17
C ASP A 367 18.34 7.45 28.29
N ASN A 368 18.02 6.90 29.48
CA ASN A 368 17.54 7.67 30.64
C ASN A 368 16.30 8.53 30.36
N SER A 369 15.43 8.08 29.45
CA SER A 369 14.20 8.77 29.08
C SER A 369 12.95 8.04 29.59
N TRP A 370 11.81 8.72 29.57
CA TRP A 370 10.49 8.15 29.83
C TRP A 370 9.68 8.06 28.53
N SER A 371 8.92 6.98 28.37
CA SER A 371 8.01 6.79 27.25
C SER A 371 6.58 6.50 27.73
N TYR A 372 5.56 6.88 26.95
CA TYR A 372 4.16 6.53 27.19
C TYR A 372 3.65 5.57 26.09
N PRO A 373 4.13 4.32 26.07
CA PRO A 373 3.99 3.41 24.92
C PRO A 373 2.57 2.93 24.63
N ASN A 374 1.64 3.09 25.58
CA ASN A 374 0.31 2.46 25.55
C ASN A 374 -0.76 3.36 26.20
N SER A 375 -0.89 4.62 25.75
CA SER A 375 -1.74 5.63 26.40
C SER A 375 -3.21 5.60 26.00
N THR A 376 -3.59 4.82 24.98
CA THR A 376 -4.95 4.82 24.42
C THR A 376 -5.94 4.10 25.33
N ARG A 377 -7.09 4.72 25.59
CA ARG A 377 -8.25 4.15 26.31
C ARG A 377 -9.49 4.22 25.42
N ILE A 378 -10.47 3.34 25.68
CA ILE A 378 -11.80 3.43 25.06
C ILE A 378 -12.71 4.26 25.98
N VAL A 379 -13.42 5.22 25.40
CA VAL A 379 -14.23 6.21 26.10
C VAL A 379 -15.66 6.14 25.58
N ALA A 380 -16.63 6.33 26.47
CA ALA A 380 -18.04 6.47 26.14
C ALA A 380 -18.58 7.81 26.66
N VAL A 381 -19.39 8.50 25.86
CA VAL A 381 -20.09 9.73 26.25
C VAL A 381 -21.57 9.54 26.04
N ALA A 382 -22.38 9.80 27.07
CA ALA A 382 -23.83 9.90 26.93
C ALA A 382 -24.21 11.13 26.09
N LEU A 383 -24.94 10.91 24.98
CA LEU A 383 -25.31 11.96 24.02
C LEU A 383 -26.28 12.99 24.63
N ARG A 384 -27.05 12.59 25.64
CA ARG A 384 -27.99 13.43 26.38
C ARG A 384 -27.77 13.30 27.89
N ARG A 385 -28.25 14.28 28.65
CA ARG A 385 -28.08 14.33 30.13
C ARG A 385 -28.95 13.33 30.89
N ASP A 386 -30.08 12.94 30.29
CA ASP A 386 -31.04 11.99 30.84
C ASP A 386 -30.63 10.52 30.59
N VAL A 387 -29.62 10.29 29.76
CA VAL A 387 -29.07 8.95 29.50
C VAL A 387 -28.06 8.61 30.60
N PRO A 388 -28.28 7.54 31.39
CA PRO A 388 -27.34 7.11 32.42
C PRO A 388 -25.98 6.74 31.84
N SER A 389 -24.94 6.74 32.68
CA SER A 389 -23.63 6.19 32.30
C SER A 389 -23.76 4.71 31.89
N PRO A 390 -23.04 4.22 30.85
CA PRO A 390 -22.97 2.79 30.57
C PRO A 390 -22.31 1.99 31.72
N LEU A 391 -21.66 2.69 32.64
CA LEU A 391 -21.05 2.15 33.85
C LEU A 391 -21.82 2.52 35.13
N ALA A 392 -23.07 2.99 35.03
CA ALA A 392 -23.92 3.28 36.18
C ALA A 392 -23.96 2.10 37.17
N GLU A 393 -24.07 2.38 38.46
CA GLU A 393 -24.06 1.34 39.50
C GLU A 393 -25.16 0.31 39.24
N ARG A 394 -24.84 -0.97 39.46
CA ARG A 394 -25.80 -2.06 39.40
C ARG A 394 -26.28 -2.30 40.82
N ASN A 395 -27.58 -2.31 41.01
CA ASN A 395 -28.20 -2.53 42.30
C ASN A 395 -29.11 -3.76 42.21
N ASP A 396 -28.95 -4.70 43.14
CA ASP A 396 -29.74 -5.94 43.23
C ASP A 396 -30.91 -5.80 44.23
N MET A 397 -31.33 -4.57 44.53
CA MET A 397 -32.50 -4.30 45.39
C MET A 397 -33.76 -4.93 44.79
N GLU A 398 -34.50 -5.69 45.61
CA GLU A 398 -35.77 -6.29 45.21
C GLU A 398 -36.78 -5.20 44.80
N GLY A 399 -37.18 -5.19 43.52
CA GLY A 399 -38.18 -4.27 42.97
C GLY A 399 -37.69 -3.33 41.86
N GLU A 400 -36.39 -3.29 41.56
CA GLU A 400 -35.87 -2.60 40.37
C GLU A 400 -35.78 -3.57 39.17
N GLU A 401 -36.33 -3.18 38.01
CA GLU A 401 -36.16 -3.95 36.77
C GLU A 401 -34.67 -3.98 36.38
N LYS A 402 -34.08 -5.18 36.27
CA LYS A 402 -32.70 -5.35 35.79
C LYS A 402 -32.54 -4.69 34.40
N PRO A 403 -31.52 -3.83 34.19
CA PRO A 403 -31.23 -3.30 32.87
C PRO A 403 -30.77 -4.43 31.93
N GLY A 404 -31.67 -4.92 31.07
CA GLY A 404 -31.34 -5.89 30.01
C GLY A 404 -32.30 -7.08 29.83
N GLU A 405 -33.36 -7.23 30.63
CA GLU A 405 -34.17 -8.47 30.63
C GLU A 405 -35.45 -8.45 29.77
N LYS A 406 -35.63 -7.46 28.88
CA LYS A 406 -36.72 -7.44 27.89
C LYS A 406 -36.20 -7.78 26.49
N ASP A 407 -35.85 -9.06 26.28
CA ASP A 407 -35.92 -9.76 24.98
C ASP A 407 -35.48 -11.23 25.16
N SER A 408 -36.34 -12.06 25.75
CA SER A 408 -36.30 -13.50 25.51
C SER A 408 -37.72 -14.05 25.50
N GLU A 409 -38.32 -14.14 24.31
CA GLU A 409 -39.56 -14.87 24.11
C GLU A 409 -39.34 -16.37 24.34
N LYS A 410 -39.96 -16.86 25.41
CA LYS A 410 -40.72 -18.12 25.55
C LYS A 410 -40.10 -19.38 24.92
N LYS A 411 -39.50 -20.21 25.78
CA LYS A 411 -39.48 -21.67 25.61
C LYS A 411 -40.56 -22.31 26.48
N ASP A 412 -41.43 -23.09 25.85
CA ASP A 412 -42.39 -23.98 26.53
C ASP A 412 -41.69 -25.22 27.13
N PRO A 413 -42.30 -25.87 28.14
CA PRO A 413 -41.59 -26.70 29.12
C PRO A 413 -41.63 -28.22 28.85
N GLU A 414 -40.59 -28.87 29.39
CA GLU A 414 -40.49 -30.23 29.93
C GLU A 414 -40.88 -31.48 29.09
N LYS A 415 -39.91 -32.39 28.95
CA LYS A 415 -40.07 -33.79 29.38
C LYS A 415 -38.73 -34.38 29.88
N LYS A 416 -38.79 -34.98 31.07
CA LYS A 416 -37.72 -35.63 31.85
C LYS A 416 -37.32 -37.01 31.27
N ASP A 417 -36.00 -37.24 31.18
CA ASP A 417 -35.14 -38.38 31.63
C ASP A 417 -35.65 -39.84 31.71
N PRO A 418 -34.79 -40.91 31.75
CA PRO A 418 -33.34 -40.91 32.09
C PRO A 418 -32.38 -41.88 31.33
N ALA A 419 -31.08 -41.62 31.53
CA ALA A 419 -29.94 -42.53 31.81
C ALA A 419 -29.40 -43.61 30.83
N ALA A 420 -28.09 -43.44 30.56
CA ALA A 420 -26.96 -44.38 30.67
C ALA A 420 -26.83 -45.64 29.78
N GLY A 421 -25.61 -45.83 29.24
CA GLY A 421 -25.10 -47.15 28.86
C GLY A 421 -24.12 -47.16 27.68
N ALA A 422 -22.90 -47.63 27.91
CA ALA A 422 -21.77 -47.61 27.00
C ALA A 422 -21.67 -48.84 26.06
N THR A 423 -20.65 -48.79 25.19
CA THR A 423 -19.89 -49.88 24.53
C THR A 423 -20.37 -50.50 23.20
N GLY A 424 -19.63 -50.16 22.12
CA GLY A 424 -18.71 -51.07 21.39
C GLY A 424 -19.25 -52.22 20.52
N GLY A 425 -18.77 -52.31 19.27
CA GLY A 425 -18.61 -53.60 18.56
C GLY A 425 -18.94 -53.62 17.07
N LYS A 426 -18.00 -54.08 16.25
CA LYS A 426 -17.96 -54.10 14.76
C LYS A 426 -18.67 -55.30 14.10
N ALA A 427 -18.85 -55.17 12.77
CA ALA A 427 -18.65 -56.17 11.67
C ALA A 427 -19.91 -56.38 10.79
N GLN A 428 -19.91 -55.94 9.51
CA GLN A 428 -19.56 -56.69 8.27
C GLN A 428 -20.56 -57.82 7.95
N GLU A 429 -21.01 -58.14 6.73
CA GLU A 429 -20.82 -57.74 5.33
C GLU A 429 -21.82 -58.63 4.54
N GLY A 430 -22.36 -58.24 3.37
CA GLY A 430 -23.03 -59.25 2.52
C GLY A 430 -24.03 -58.81 1.45
N GLN A 431 -23.49 -58.56 0.25
CA GLN A 431 -24.01 -58.95 -1.07
C GLN A 431 -25.12 -58.15 -1.81
N LYS A 432 -24.66 -57.60 -2.95
CA LYS A 432 -25.31 -57.18 -4.22
C LYS A 432 -25.64 -58.42 -5.08
N PRO A 433 -26.49 -58.37 -6.14
CA PRO A 433 -26.14 -57.68 -7.41
C PRO A 433 -27.27 -57.13 -8.34
N GLU A 434 -26.92 -56.05 -9.09
CA GLU A 434 -27.20 -55.75 -10.54
C GLU A 434 -28.66 -55.68 -11.09
N GLU A 435 -29.07 -54.89 -12.10
CA GLU A 435 -28.60 -53.71 -12.85
C GLU A 435 -29.83 -53.12 -13.63
N LYS A 436 -30.01 -51.77 -13.62
CA LYS A 436 -30.54 -50.83 -14.67
C LYS A 436 -31.96 -50.99 -15.29
N PRO A 437 -32.49 -49.96 -16.01
CA PRO A 437 -32.47 -48.50 -15.77
C PRO A 437 -33.87 -47.83 -16.03
N ALA A 438 -34.08 -46.58 -15.59
CA ALA A 438 -34.70 -45.47 -16.36
C ALA A 438 -35.37 -44.38 -15.50
N SER A 439 -34.98 -43.13 -15.80
CA SER A 439 -35.70 -41.84 -15.73
C SER A 439 -36.62 -41.53 -14.54
N GLU A 440 -36.17 -40.62 -13.66
CA GLU A 440 -37.09 -39.72 -12.96
C GLU A 440 -36.52 -38.30 -12.85
N ALA A 441 -37.43 -37.35 -12.99
CA ALA A 441 -37.22 -35.94 -13.20
C ALA A 441 -36.62 -35.22 -11.97
N LYS A 442 -35.71 -34.29 -12.23
CA LYS A 442 -35.23 -33.31 -11.25
C LYS A 442 -36.38 -32.36 -10.86
N PRO A 443 -36.63 -32.09 -9.56
CA PRO A 443 -37.39 -30.93 -9.15
C PRO A 443 -36.57 -29.68 -9.46
N GLN A 444 -37.16 -28.75 -10.21
CA GLN A 444 -36.61 -27.43 -10.45
C GLN A 444 -36.47 -26.68 -9.11
N GLU A 445 -35.24 -26.31 -8.78
CA GLU A 445 -34.96 -25.30 -7.76
C GLU A 445 -35.59 -23.97 -8.19
N LYS A 446 -36.43 -23.42 -7.31
CA LYS A 446 -36.99 -22.07 -7.45
C LYS A 446 -35.84 -21.05 -7.46
N PRO A 447 -35.89 -19.99 -8.28
CA PRO A 447 -34.93 -18.89 -8.23
C PRO A 447 -34.87 -18.29 -6.82
N ALA A 448 -33.65 -18.05 -6.33
CA ALA A 448 -33.39 -17.37 -5.07
C ALA A 448 -34.11 -16.02 -5.03
N LEU A 449 -35.01 -15.85 -4.06
CA LEU A 449 -35.61 -14.56 -3.73
C LEU A 449 -34.51 -13.55 -3.34
N PRO A 450 -34.70 -12.25 -3.61
CA PRO A 450 -33.79 -11.21 -3.13
C PRO A 450 -33.62 -11.31 -1.61
N PRO A 451 -32.43 -11.01 -1.06
CA PRO A 451 -32.25 -10.91 0.39
C PRO A 451 -33.25 -9.89 0.96
N GLU A 452 -33.92 -10.23 2.06
CA GLU A 452 -34.78 -9.32 2.81
C GLU A 452 -34.06 -7.98 3.02
N ALA A 453 -34.61 -6.91 2.46
CA ALA A 453 -34.11 -5.57 2.64
C ALA A 453 -34.17 -5.21 4.13
N ILE A 454 -33.04 -4.80 4.70
CA ILE A 454 -33.02 -4.12 6.00
C ILE A 454 -33.85 -2.86 5.82
N LYS A 455 -34.90 -2.65 6.63
CA LYS A 455 -35.71 -1.42 6.62
C LYS A 455 -34.81 -0.23 6.95
N PRO A 456 -34.44 0.64 5.99
CA PRO A 456 -33.54 1.76 6.27
C PRO A 456 -34.34 2.88 6.94
N GLY A 457 -33.88 3.37 8.10
CA GLY A 457 -34.30 4.68 8.62
C GLY A 457 -35.53 4.75 9.53
N GLU A 458 -35.91 3.68 10.24
CA GLU A 458 -36.89 3.75 11.36
C GLU A 458 -36.20 3.78 12.75
N SER A 459 -35.06 4.46 12.86
CA SER A 459 -34.44 4.74 14.16
C SER A 459 -35.09 5.96 14.81
N ALA A 460 -35.17 5.95 16.15
CA ALA A 460 -35.67 7.11 16.89
C ALA A 460 -34.79 8.33 16.61
N PRO A 461 -35.36 9.56 16.56
CA PRO A 461 -34.58 10.78 16.36
C PRO A 461 -33.44 10.87 17.38
N VAL A 462 -32.23 11.13 16.90
CA VAL A 462 -31.04 11.31 17.74
C VAL A 462 -30.89 12.78 18.05
N GLU A 463 -31.23 13.15 19.28
CA GLU A 463 -30.93 14.45 19.85
C GLU A 463 -29.66 14.36 20.69
N ILE A 464 -28.75 15.33 20.47
CA ILE A 464 -27.46 15.43 21.16
C ILE A 464 -27.43 16.77 21.90
N ASP A 465 -27.28 16.72 23.22
CA ASP A 465 -26.85 17.91 23.95
C ASP A 465 -25.35 18.08 23.70
N VAL A 466 -24.94 19.16 23.05
CA VAL A 466 -23.51 19.45 22.81
C VAL A 466 -22.86 20.16 24.00
N ASN A 467 -23.65 20.81 24.86
CA ASN A 467 -23.12 21.53 26.01
C ASN A 467 -22.70 20.55 27.10
N GLY A 468 -21.46 20.67 27.57
CA GLY A 468 -20.90 19.73 28.54
C GLY A 468 -20.79 18.30 27.98
N PHE A 469 -20.55 18.15 26.68
CA PHE A 469 -20.32 16.84 26.05
C PHE A 469 -19.11 16.13 26.66
N GLU A 470 -17.94 16.77 26.62
CA GLU A 470 -16.69 16.16 27.09
C GLU A 470 -16.71 15.81 28.60
N PRO A 471 -17.25 16.63 29.52
CA PRO A 471 -17.42 16.26 30.92
C PRO A 471 -18.32 15.04 31.20
N ARG A 472 -19.16 14.61 30.25
CA ARG A 472 -19.98 13.39 30.37
C ARG A 472 -19.21 12.10 30.04
N ALA A 473 -17.97 12.21 29.59
CA ALA A 473 -17.15 11.07 29.21
C ALA A 473 -16.84 10.16 30.41
N VAL A 474 -16.99 8.85 30.19
CA VAL A 474 -16.51 7.81 31.10
C VAL A 474 -15.53 6.90 30.37
N VAL A 475 -14.45 6.51 31.05
CA VAL A 475 -13.47 5.57 30.51
C VAL A 475 -13.97 4.15 30.73
N LEU A 476 -14.02 3.35 29.66
CA LEU A 476 -14.45 1.95 29.76
C LEU A 476 -13.35 1.09 30.42
N PRO A 477 -13.71 -0.03 31.06
CA PRO A 477 -12.77 -0.94 31.73
C PRO A 477 -11.60 -1.54 30.92
N PRO A 478 -11.65 -1.72 29.59
CA PRO A 478 -10.48 -2.18 28.84
C PRO A 478 -9.21 -1.39 29.19
N LYS A 479 -8.10 -2.12 29.33
CA LYS A 479 -6.82 -1.55 29.80
C LYS A 479 -6.27 -0.51 28.82
N ALA A 480 -5.32 0.32 29.25
CA ALA A 480 -4.64 1.21 28.31
C ALA A 480 -3.85 0.38 27.29
N GLY A 481 -3.87 0.73 26.01
CA GLY A 481 -3.25 -0.08 24.96
C GLY A 481 -3.20 0.64 23.61
N ASN A 482 -3.19 -0.14 22.54
CA ASN A 482 -3.22 0.31 21.15
C ASN A 482 -4.48 -0.26 20.49
N TYR A 483 -5.40 0.61 20.06
CA TYR A 483 -6.73 0.21 19.57
C TYR A 483 -7.00 0.76 18.16
N GLN A 484 -7.53 -0.09 17.28
CA GLN A 484 -7.90 0.28 15.92
C GLN A 484 -9.27 -0.29 15.51
N GLY A 485 -9.95 0.37 14.58
CA GLY A 485 -11.23 -0.06 14.02
C GLY A 485 -12.41 0.00 15.00
N LEU A 486 -12.46 0.98 15.91
CA LEU A 486 -13.55 1.05 16.89
C LEU A 486 -14.93 1.17 16.22
N HIS A 487 -15.86 0.26 16.53
CA HIS A 487 -17.22 0.28 15.99
C HIS A 487 -18.24 -0.22 17.02
N ALA A 488 -19.31 0.56 17.26
CA ALA A 488 -20.34 0.20 18.22
C ALA A 488 -21.48 -0.59 17.56
N ILE A 489 -21.95 -1.63 18.26
CA ILE A 489 -23.14 -2.41 17.90
C ILE A 489 -24.07 -2.48 19.12
N LYS A 490 -25.24 -3.10 18.97
CA LYS A 490 -26.22 -3.19 20.08
C LYS A 490 -25.58 -3.85 21.31
N GLY A 491 -25.38 -3.06 22.37
CA GLY A 491 -24.85 -3.48 23.66
C GLY A 491 -23.34 -3.80 23.72
N LYS A 492 -22.59 -3.66 22.62
CA LYS A 492 -21.17 -4.03 22.55
C LYS A 492 -20.36 -3.02 21.73
N VAL A 493 -19.06 -2.96 21.99
CA VAL A 493 -18.10 -2.16 21.20
C VAL A 493 -17.03 -3.10 20.66
N VAL A 494 -16.90 -3.18 19.33
CA VAL A 494 -15.93 -4.04 18.63
C VAL A 494 -14.67 -3.23 18.29
N TYR A 495 -13.50 -3.82 18.45
CA TYR A 495 -12.21 -3.19 18.15
C TYR A 495 -11.13 -4.23 17.89
N ARG A 496 -10.07 -3.83 17.18
CA ARG A 496 -8.81 -4.57 17.09
C ARG A 496 -7.85 -4.03 18.13
N GLN A 497 -7.23 -4.93 18.88
CA GLN A 497 -6.16 -4.59 19.81
C GLN A 497 -4.82 -4.91 19.14
N LEU A 498 -3.95 -3.92 18.98
CA LEU A 498 -2.60 -4.14 18.47
C LEU A 498 -1.67 -4.60 19.59
N PRO A 499 -0.53 -5.24 19.25
CA PRO A 499 0.52 -5.50 20.21
C PRO A 499 0.87 -4.25 21.01
N ARG A 500 1.13 -4.47 22.30
CA ARG A 500 1.60 -3.40 23.17
C ARG A 500 2.99 -2.98 22.70
N THR A 501 3.22 -1.68 22.59
CA THR A 501 4.54 -1.18 22.24
C THR A 501 5.56 -1.65 23.28
N GLY A 502 6.64 -2.29 22.84
CA GLY A 502 7.67 -2.91 23.69
C GLY A 502 7.38 -4.37 24.10
N SER A 503 6.28 -4.98 23.65
CA SER A 503 6.05 -6.42 23.82
C SER A 503 6.65 -7.24 22.68
N GLY A 504 6.94 -8.52 22.93
CA GLY A 504 7.32 -9.48 21.89
C GLY A 504 6.13 -10.19 21.22
N ASP A 505 4.91 -9.69 21.43
CA ASP A 505 3.70 -10.21 20.79
C ASP A 505 3.57 -9.62 19.38
N ASP A 506 3.14 -10.44 18.43
CA ASP A 506 2.92 -10.07 17.04
C ASP A 506 1.45 -10.10 16.64
N LYS A 507 0.56 -10.57 17.52
CA LYS A 507 -0.86 -10.78 17.20
C LYS A 507 -1.70 -9.54 17.44
N SER A 508 -2.67 -9.34 16.55
CA SER A 508 -3.63 -8.24 16.61
C SER A 508 -5.07 -8.75 16.69
N PRO A 509 -5.54 -9.23 17.87
CA PRO A 509 -6.86 -9.83 17.99
C PRO A 509 -8.00 -8.83 17.74
N VAL A 510 -9.10 -9.33 17.17
CA VAL A 510 -10.38 -8.62 17.11
C VAL A 510 -11.21 -9.01 18.32
N MET A 511 -11.64 -8.01 19.08
CA MET A 511 -12.30 -8.13 20.38
C MET A 511 -13.66 -7.42 20.36
N TYR A 512 -14.53 -7.76 21.30
CA TYR A 512 -15.60 -6.86 21.71
C TYR A 512 -15.62 -6.68 23.22
N TYR A 513 -16.01 -5.48 23.66
CA TYR A 513 -16.38 -5.20 25.04
C TYR A 513 -17.90 -5.23 25.17
N ASP A 514 -18.41 -6.08 26.06
CA ASP A 514 -19.84 -6.17 26.36
C ASP A 514 -20.20 -5.21 27.50
N LEU A 515 -21.12 -4.28 27.25
CA LEU A 515 -21.53 -3.26 28.22
C LEU A 515 -22.34 -3.85 29.39
N ALA A 516 -23.11 -4.91 29.11
CA ALA A 516 -23.95 -5.59 30.09
C ALA A 516 -23.15 -6.60 30.93
N GLU A 517 -22.14 -7.26 30.39
CA GLU A 517 -21.26 -8.13 31.18
C GLU A 517 -20.08 -7.37 31.80
N ARG A 518 -19.75 -6.19 31.28
CA ARG A 518 -18.53 -5.43 31.56
C ARG A 518 -17.25 -6.25 31.34
N SER A 519 -17.22 -7.07 30.30
CA SER A 519 -16.09 -7.95 30.01
C SER A 519 -15.65 -7.87 28.54
N GLU A 520 -14.36 -8.13 28.30
CA GLU A 520 -13.78 -8.25 26.97
C GLU A 520 -13.85 -9.72 26.50
N LYS A 521 -14.16 -9.93 25.22
CA LYS A 521 -14.16 -11.25 24.58
C LYS A 521 -13.44 -11.18 23.24
N THR A 522 -12.69 -12.22 22.91
CA THR A 522 -11.96 -12.33 21.64
C THR A 522 -12.84 -12.97 20.58
N ILE A 523 -13.12 -12.24 19.49
CA ILE A 523 -13.77 -12.79 18.29
C ILE A 523 -12.77 -13.62 17.51
N LEU A 524 -11.62 -13.02 17.17
CA LEU A 524 -10.59 -13.64 16.34
C LEU A 524 -9.22 -13.35 16.95
N ALA A 525 -8.40 -14.38 17.10
CA ALA A 525 -7.12 -14.27 17.81
C ALA A 525 -6.08 -13.40 17.10
N ASP A 526 -6.21 -13.20 15.78
CA ASP A 526 -5.28 -12.38 15.01
C ASP A 526 -5.89 -11.92 13.66
N ALA A 527 -5.69 -10.65 13.30
CA ALA A 527 -6.18 -10.05 12.07
C ALA A 527 -5.38 -8.79 11.65
N ASP A 528 -5.24 -8.58 10.34
CA ASP A 528 -4.73 -7.34 9.75
C ASP A 528 -5.76 -6.20 9.80
N GLY A 529 -7.05 -6.56 9.80
CA GLY A 529 -8.15 -5.62 9.60
C GLY A 529 -9.52 -6.27 9.78
N PHE A 530 -10.52 -5.43 10.05
CA PHE A 530 -11.91 -5.87 10.03
C PHE A 530 -12.87 -4.74 9.64
N GLY A 531 -14.09 -5.11 9.23
CA GLY A 531 -15.22 -4.20 9.07
C GLY A 531 -16.52 -4.85 9.54
N VAL A 532 -17.42 -4.09 10.16
CA VAL A 532 -18.70 -4.57 10.69
C VAL A 532 -19.81 -4.39 9.66
N SER A 533 -20.73 -5.37 9.57
CA SER A 533 -21.92 -5.26 8.73
C SER A 533 -22.88 -4.20 9.27
N ALA A 534 -23.64 -3.54 8.39
CA ALA A 534 -24.54 -2.45 8.79
C ALA A 534 -25.63 -2.89 9.79
N ASP A 535 -26.03 -4.16 9.79
CA ASP A 535 -26.94 -4.73 10.78
C ASP A 535 -26.28 -5.04 12.14
N GLY A 536 -24.97 -4.84 12.28
CA GLY A 536 -24.19 -5.06 13.48
C GLY A 536 -24.02 -6.52 13.89
N LYS A 537 -24.23 -7.49 12.98
CA LYS A 537 -24.24 -8.94 13.31
C LYS A 537 -22.99 -9.69 12.88
N LYS A 538 -22.27 -9.19 11.88
CA LYS A 538 -21.15 -9.89 11.23
C LYS A 538 -19.93 -8.98 11.14
N VAL A 539 -18.75 -9.60 11.08
CA VAL A 539 -17.48 -8.93 10.77
C VAL A 539 -16.85 -9.56 9.54
N LEU A 540 -16.39 -8.76 8.59
CA LEU A 540 -15.43 -9.18 7.59
C LEU A 540 -14.04 -9.01 8.21
N ALA A 541 -13.35 -10.09 8.50
CA ALA A 541 -11.98 -10.07 9.00
C ALA A 541 -10.99 -10.41 7.88
N SER A 542 -9.79 -9.83 7.94
CA SER A 542 -8.68 -10.14 7.04
C SER A 542 -7.41 -10.54 7.79
N ASN A 543 -6.68 -11.53 7.31
CA ASN A 543 -5.36 -11.92 7.81
C ASN A 543 -4.54 -12.54 6.66
N GLU A 544 -3.35 -12.02 6.37
CA GLU A 544 -2.46 -12.47 5.29
C GLU A 544 -3.18 -12.56 3.93
N ARG A 545 -3.95 -11.52 3.59
CA ARG A 545 -4.80 -11.45 2.37
C ARG A 545 -5.89 -12.53 2.26
N ARG A 546 -6.16 -13.29 3.33
CA ARG A 546 -7.35 -14.13 3.45
C ARG A 546 -8.47 -13.30 4.07
N PHE A 547 -9.68 -13.45 3.57
CA PHE A 547 -10.85 -12.70 4.04
C PHE A 547 -11.94 -13.68 4.44
N GLN A 548 -12.64 -13.46 5.55
CA GLN A 548 -13.79 -14.27 5.94
C GLN A 548 -14.83 -13.42 6.65
N ILE A 549 -16.11 -13.70 6.41
CA ILE A 549 -17.20 -13.10 7.17
C ILE A 549 -17.54 -14.02 8.35
N LEU A 550 -17.50 -13.48 9.56
CA LEU A 550 -17.64 -14.19 10.82
C LEU A 550 -18.81 -13.63 11.63
N ASP A 551 -19.37 -14.47 12.51
CA ASP A 551 -20.28 -14.00 13.56
C ASP A 551 -19.54 -13.18 14.61
N ILE A 552 -20.22 -12.21 15.22
CA ILE A 552 -19.72 -11.49 16.39
C ILE A 552 -19.98 -12.33 17.64
N LYS A 553 -19.13 -13.33 17.85
CA LYS A 553 -19.12 -14.19 19.04
C LYS A 553 -17.69 -14.66 19.35
N PRO A 554 -17.41 -15.20 20.55
CA PRO A 554 -16.05 -15.59 20.90
C PRO A 554 -15.46 -16.70 20.03
N ASP A 555 -14.13 -16.78 20.00
CA ASP A 555 -13.34 -17.92 19.53
C ASP A 555 -13.61 -18.36 18.07
N GLN A 556 -13.86 -17.40 17.19
CA GLN A 556 -13.95 -17.62 15.74
C GLN A 556 -12.58 -17.94 15.13
N LYS A 557 -12.60 -18.56 13.94
CA LYS A 557 -11.42 -18.95 13.18
C LYS A 557 -11.57 -18.53 11.73
N LEU A 558 -10.44 -18.28 11.06
CA LEU A 558 -10.37 -17.99 9.63
C LEU A 558 -10.11 -19.29 8.84
N ASP A 559 -11.02 -20.25 8.95
CA ASP A 559 -10.91 -21.61 8.38
C ASP A 559 -11.58 -21.77 7.01
N LYS A 560 -12.48 -20.85 6.65
CA LYS A 560 -13.26 -20.86 5.40
C LYS A 560 -13.16 -19.50 4.70
N PRO A 561 -11.98 -19.16 4.14
CA PRO A 561 -11.80 -17.89 3.47
C PRO A 561 -12.72 -17.75 2.26
N MET A 562 -13.13 -16.51 1.99
CA MET A 562 -13.84 -16.11 0.79
C MET A 562 -13.00 -16.44 -0.46
N ARG A 563 -13.69 -16.70 -1.57
CA ARG A 563 -13.11 -17.24 -2.80
C ARG A 563 -12.41 -16.18 -3.66
N THR A 564 -11.47 -15.45 -3.09
CA THR A 564 -10.69 -14.41 -3.78
C THR A 564 -9.86 -14.95 -4.94
N ALA A 565 -9.45 -16.23 -4.90
CA ALA A 565 -8.76 -16.90 -6.00
C ALA A 565 -9.61 -17.03 -7.29
N GLU A 566 -10.93 -16.89 -7.20
CA GLU A 566 -11.84 -16.85 -8.36
C GLU A 566 -11.93 -15.44 -8.98
N MET A 567 -11.29 -14.42 -8.41
CA MET A 567 -11.30 -13.06 -8.96
C MET A 567 -10.45 -12.97 -10.22
N GLU A 568 -11.12 -12.64 -11.32
CA GLU A 568 -10.54 -12.44 -12.65
C GLU A 568 -11.08 -11.16 -13.28
N GLY A 569 -10.21 -10.44 -14.00
CA GLY A 569 -10.56 -9.20 -14.69
C GLY A 569 -10.00 -9.17 -16.10
N PRO A 570 -10.68 -8.47 -17.04
CA PRO A 570 -10.09 -8.20 -18.34
C PRO A 570 -8.93 -7.21 -18.21
N VAL A 571 -7.84 -7.51 -18.89
CA VAL A 571 -6.66 -6.66 -19.02
C VAL A 571 -6.48 -6.32 -20.49
N ASP A 572 -6.69 -5.05 -20.83
CA ASP A 572 -6.27 -4.40 -22.07
C ASP A 572 -5.05 -3.52 -21.73
N PRO A 573 -3.83 -3.99 -22.02
CA PRO A 573 -2.61 -3.26 -21.67
C PRO A 573 -2.60 -1.81 -22.16
N ARG A 574 -3.10 -1.52 -23.37
CA ARG A 574 -3.10 -0.16 -23.91
C ARG A 574 -4.05 0.76 -23.14
N GLY A 575 -5.26 0.28 -22.85
CA GLY A 575 -6.22 1.02 -22.04
C GLY A 575 -5.66 1.33 -20.65
N GLU A 576 -5.10 0.31 -19.99
CA GLU A 576 -4.51 0.47 -18.65
C GLU A 576 -3.31 1.42 -18.65
N TRP A 577 -2.40 1.33 -19.61
CA TRP A 577 -1.21 2.20 -19.61
C TRP A 577 -1.54 3.67 -19.84
N ARG A 578 -2.56 3.97 -20.66
CA ARG A 578 -3.10 5.33 -20.79
C ARG A 578 -3.67 5.83 -19.47
N GLN A 579 -4.46 4.99 -18.79
CA GLN A 579 -5.04 5.32 -17.50
C GLN A 579 -3.95 5.54 -16.45
N MET A 580 -2.93 4.68 -16.39
CA MET A 580 -1.79 4.81 -15.48
C MET A 580 -1.02 6.11 -15.71
N PHE A 581 -0.77 6.48 -16.96
CA PHE A 581 -0.14 7.76 -17.30
C PHE A 581 -1.02 8.96 -16.87
N ALA A 582 -2.33 8.88 -17.10
CA ALA A 582 -3.27 9.91 -16.66
C ALA A 582 -3.33 10.01 -15.12
N ASP A 583 -3.24 8.90 -14.40
CA ASP A 583 -3.11 8.87 -12.95
C ASP A 583 -1.81 9.52 -12.47
N THR A 584 -0.67 9.18 -13.07
CA THR A 584 0.62 9.79 -12.75
C THR A 584 0.59 11.31 -12.98
N TYR A 585 0.04 11.76 -14.11
CA TYR A 585 -0.15 13.18 -14.40
C TYR A 585 -0.96 13.88 -13.30
N ARG A 586 -2.07 13.26 -12.88
CA ARG A 586 -2.94 13.80 -11.82
C ARG A 586 -2.26 13.81 -10.47
N PHE A 587 -1.57 12.73 -10.08
CA PHE A 587 -0.88 12.66 -8.79
C PHE A 587 0.14 13.76 -8.63
N GLU A 588 1.00 13.99 -9.62
CA GLU A 588 1.95 15.10 -9.55
C GLU A 588 1.23 16.45 -9.55
N ARG A 589 0.27 16.68 -10.46
CA ARG A 589 -0.51 17.93 -10.51
C ARG A 589 -1.20 18.25 -9.18
N ASP A 590 -1.69 17.23 -8.49
CA ASP A 590 -2.60 17.36 -7.36
C ASP A 590 -1.90 17.28 -5.99
N TYR A 591 -0.71 16.66 -5.89
CA TYR A 591 0.04 16.49 -4.64
C TYR A 591 1.43 17.14 -4.63
N PHE A 592 1.97 17.58 -5.78
CA PHE A 592 3.28 18.21 -5.80
C PHE A 592 3.29 19.49 -4.97
N TYR A 593 4.36 19.70 -4.20
CA TYR A 593 4.37 20.74 -3.17
C TYR A 593 4.38 22.16 -3.74
N ASP A 594 4.92 22.34 -4.96
CA ASP A 594 4.88 23.61 -5.67
C ASP A 594 3.77 23.60 -6.73
N GLN A 595 2.76 24.43 -6.52
CA GLN A 595 1.63 24.57 -7.44
C GLN A 595 2.04 25.05 -8.84
N ALA A 596 3.18 25.73 -8.97
CA ALA A 596 3.73 26.15 -10.25
C ALA A 596 4.54 25.04 -10.95
N MET A 597 4.65 23.85 -10.35
CA MET A 597 5.38 22.70 -10.91
C MET A 597 6.86 23.02 -11.23
N HIS A 598 7.50 23.86 -10.40
CA HIS A 598 8.84 24.43 -10.65
C HIS A 598 8.94 25.22 -11.96
N GLY A 599 7.83 25.78 -12.45
CA GLY A 599 7.76 26.50 -13.72
C GLY A 599 7.67 25.59 -14.96
N VAL A 600 7.53 24.27 -14.78
CA VAL A 600 7.34 23.31 -15.87
C VAL A 600 5.92 23.44 -16.41
N ASP A 601 5.78 23.55 -17.74
CA ASP A 601 4.48 23.43 -18.40
C ASP A 601 4.01 21.98 -18.36
N TRP A 602 3.27 21.64 -17.29
CA TRP A 602 2.87 20.27 -17.00
C TRP A 602 1.89 19.70 -18.03
N GLU A 603 1.02 20.52 -18.61
CA GLU A 603 0.12 20.08 -19.69
C GLU A 603 0.91 19.78 -20.97
N ARG A 604 1.89 20.61 -21.35
CA ARG A 604 2.79 20.29 -22.47
C ARG A 604 3.55 18.99 -22.21
N MET A 605 4.07 18.77 -21.00
CA MET A 605 4.76 17.52 -20.66
C MET A 605 3.83 16.31 -20.76
N ARG A 606 2.58 16.44 -20.33
CA ARG A 606 1.56 15.40 -20.50
C ARG A 606 1.37 15.01 -21.97
N GLU A 607 1.24 15.99 -22.86
CA GLU A 607 1.09 15.73 -24.29
C GLU A 607 2.34 15.08 -24.90
N GLN A 608 3.52 15.59 -24.54
CA GLN A 608 4.80 15.14 -25.07
C GLN A 608 5.10 13.69 -24.66
N TYR A 609 5.01 13.36 -23.37
CA TYR A 609 5.30 12.03 -22.86
C TYR A 609 4.15 11.04 -23.07
N GLY A 610 2.90 11.52 -23.12
CA GLY A 610 1.73 10.68 -23.40
C GLY A 610 1.78 10.02 -24.78
N ARG A 611 2.42 10.67 -25.77
CA ARG A 611 2.66 10.06 -27.09
C ARG A 611 3.58 8.83 -27.01
N LEU A 612 4.56 8.84 -26.11
CA LEU A 612 5.49 7.72 -25.94
C LEU A 612 4.83 6.49 -25.29
N ILE A 613 3.73 6.69 -24.54
CA ILE A 613 2.92 5.59 -24.00
C ILE A 613 2.27 4.78 -25.15
N GLU A 614 1.91 5.41 -26.26
CA GLU A 614 1.33 4.71 -27.42
C GLU A 614 2.34 3.79 -28.12
N ASP A 615 3.64 4.11 -28.02
CA ASP A 615 4.73 3.32 -28.59
C ASP A 615 5.22 2.20 -27.65
N SER A 616 4.77 2.19 -26.39
CA SER A 616 5.14 1.16 -25.43
C SER A 616 4.58 -0.21 -25.83
N VAL A 617 5.38 -1.27 -25.63
CA VAL A 617 5.00 -2.67 -25.90
C VAL A 617 5.18 -3.59 -24.69
N THR A 618 5.85 -3.11 -23.64
CA THR A 618 6.03 -3.77 -22.36
C THR A 618 5.73 -2.85 -21.18
N ARG A 619 5.51 -3.44 -20.01
CA ARG A 619 5.38 -2.68 -18.76
C ARG A 619 6.67 -1.93 -18.39
N TRP A 620 7.84 -2.40 -18.85
CA TRP A 620 9.12 -1.73 -18.67
C TRP A 620 9.18 -0.39 -19.42
N ASP A 621 8.69 -0.36 -20.67
CA ASP A 621 8.62 0.86 -21.48
C ASP A 621 7.76 1.92 -20.79
N VAL A 622 6.57 1.52 -20.31
CA VAL A 622 5.67 2.40 -19.56
C VAL A 622 6.37 2.95 -18.33
N ASN A 623 7.05 2.11 -17.55
CA ASN A 623 7.80 2.59 -16.38
C ASN A 623 8.91 3.56 -16.76
N PHE A 624 9.61 3.34 -17.86
CA PHE A 624 10.64 4.25 -18.34
C PHE A 624 10.04 5.60 -18.69
N VAL A 625 8.97 5.62 -19.50
CA VAL A 625 8.26 6.86 -19.88
C VAL A 625 7.71 7.60 -18.65
N LEU A 626 7.09 6.90 -17.70
CA LEU A 626 6.59 7.52 -16.47
C LEU A 626 7.73 8.13 -15.63
N GLY A 627 8.88 7.44 -15.54
CA GLY A 627 10.06 7.95 -14.85
C GLY A 627 10.61 9.21 -15.50
N GLU A 628 10.76 9.19 -16.82
CA GLU A 628 11.22 10.33 -17.61
C GLU A 628 10.27 11.53 -17.51
N PHE A 629 8.97 11.26 -17.42
CA PHE A 629 7.92 12.25 -17.32
C PHE A 629 7.92 12.96 -15.95
N ILE A 630 7.89 12.21 -14.83
CA ILE A 630 7.92 12.81 -13.49
C ILE A 630 9.27 13.47 -13.17
N ALA A 631 10.35 13.01 -13.82
CA ALA A 631 11.66 13.63 -13.67
C ALA A 631 11.71 15.06 -14.22
N GLU A 632 10.76 15.44 -15.08
CA GLU A 632 10.71 16.81 -15.62
C GLU A 632 10.57 17.87 -14.51
N LEU A 633 9.92 17.50 -13.41
CA LEU A 633 9.68 18.37 -12.25
C LEU A 633 10.94 18.72 -11.47
N ASN A 634 12.11 18.12 -11.76
CA ASN A 634 13.37 18.42 -11.07
C ASN A 634 13.22 18.33 -9.54
N ALA A 635 12.63 17.24 -9.05
CA ALA A 635 12.39 17.05 -7.63
C ALA A 635 12.94 15.70 -7.16
N SER A 636 13.44 15.69 -5.92
CA SER A 636 13.73 14.41 -5.26
C SER A 636 12.43 13.70 -4.87
N HIS A 637 12.48 12.39 -4.63
CA HIS A 637 11.33 11.60 -4.14
C HIS A 637 10.12 11.49 -5.09
N THR A 638 10.28 11.80 -6.37
CA THR A 638 9.35 11.46 -7.45
C THR A 638 9.72 10.11 -8.06
N TYR A 639 9.41 9.01 -7.38
CA TYR A 639 9.86 7.67 -7.79
C TYR A 639 8.81 6.91 -8.61
N ARG A 640 9.29 5.97 -9.43
CA ARG A 640 8.47 4.99 -10.16
C ARG A 640 8.92 3.58 -9.85
N GLY A 641 8.01 2.60 -9.89
CA GLY A 641 8.36 1.19 -9.76
C GLY A 641 7.16 0.23 -9.80
N GLY A 642 7.44 -1.07 -9.79
CA GLY A 642 6.43 -2.13 -9.67
C GLY A 642 5.55 -2.35 -10.91
N GLY A 643 4.43 -3.03 -10.72
CA GLY A 643 3.53 -3.50 -11.78
C GLY A 643 3.98 -4.83 -12.42
N ASP A 644 3.29 -5.22 -13.49
CA ASP A 644 3.45 -6.51 -14.17
C ASP A 644 4.69 -6.54 -15.08
N GLN A 645 5.86 -6.29 -14.48
CA GLN A 645 7.15 -6.39 -15.15
C GLN A 645 7.60 -7.85 -15.22
N GLU A 646 8.23 -8.23 -16.33
CA GLU A 646 8.97 -9.49 -16.39
C GLU A 646 10.12 -9.46 -15.39
N GLN A 647 10.19 -10.49 -14.53
CA GLN A 647 11.25 -10.63 -13.54
C GLN A 647 12.02 -11.93 -13.76
N ALA A 648 13.35 -11.83 -13.76
CA ALA A 648 14.19 -13.01 -13.72
C ALA A 648 14.12 -13.67 -12.33
N PRO A 649 14.23 -15.00 -12.24
CA PRO A 649 14.37 -15.67 -10.96
C PRO A 649 15.60 -15.16 -10.20
N SER A 650 15.41 -14.66 -8.98
CA SER A 650 16.51 -14.30 -8.09
C SER A 650 16.88 -15.48 -7.19
N ARG A 651 18.17 -15.67 -6.94
CA ARG A 651 18.70 -16.68 -5.99
C ARG A 651 19.64 -15.99 -5.01
N GLY A 652 19.36 -16.13 -3.72
CA GLY A 652 20.24 -15.63 -2.68
C GLY A 652 21.59 -16.33 -2.70
N VAL A 653 22.68 -15.59 -2.53
CA VAL A 653 24.05 -16.12 -2.43
C VAL A 653 24.44 -16.10 -0.96
N GLY A 654 24.96 -17.22 -0.45
CA GLY A 654 25.49 -17.29 0.91
C GLY A 654 26.78 -16.46 1.05
N LEU A 655 26.80 -15.52 1.99
CA LEU A 655 27.97 -14.69 2.30
C LEU A 655 28.56 -15.11 3.64
N LEU A 656 29.88 -15.30 3.69
CA LEU A 656 30.61 -15.68 4.90
C LEU A 656 31.10 -14.46 5.71
N GLY A 657 30.87 -13.24 5.24
CA GLY A 657 31.43 -12.03 5.87
C GLY A 657 32.96 -12.03 5.84
N VAL A 658 33.56 -12.35 4.69
CA VAL A 658 35.01 -12.40 4.50
C VAL A 658 35.44 -11.64 3.26
N ASP A 659 36.66 -11.11 3.28
CA ASP A 659 37.39 -10.75 2.08
C ASP A 659 38.17 -11.96 1.58
N TRP A 660 38.10 -12.21 0.28
CA TRP A 660 38.87 -13.26 -0.38
C TRP A 660 40.21 -12.73 -0.93
N GLU A 661 41.24 -13.57 -0.92
CA GLU A 661 42.41 -13.41 -1.79
C GLU A 661 42.66 -14.70 -2.58
N VAL A 662 43.11 -14.58 -3.82
CA VAL A 662 43.63 -15.72 -4.57
C VAL A 662 45.12 -15.81 -4.27
N ALA A 663 45.54 -16.90 -3.63
CA ALA A 663 46.93 -17.21 -3.33
C ALA A 663 47.23 -18.64 -3.76
N ASN A 664 48.38 -18.89 -4.39
CA ASN A 664 48.79 -20.23 -4.85
C ASN A 664 47.72 -20.99 -5.67
N GLY A 665 46.89 -20.28 -6.44
CA GLY A 665 45.81 -20.87 -7.25
C GLY A 665 44.56 -21.30 -6.47
N ALA A 666 44.43 -20.93 -5.19
CA ALA A 666 43.25 -21.25 -4.38
C ALA A 666 42.74 -20.01 -3.62
N TYR A 667 41.48 -20.06 -3.18
CA TYR A 667 40.88 -18.99 -2.40
C TYR A 667 41.28 -19.09 -0.93
N ARG A 668 41.85 -18.00 -0.41
CA ARG A 668 42.27 -17.83 0.97
C ARG A 668 41.42 -16.76 1.63
N VAL A 669 41.05 -17.00 2.88
CA VAL A 669 40.35 -16.03 3.73
C VAL A 669 41.35 -14.92 4.08
N LYS A 670 41.24 -13.77 3.43
CA LYS A 670 42.13 -12.64 3.66
C LYS A 670 41.78 -11.91 4.96
N HIS A 671 40.48 -11.67 5.16
CA HIS A 671 39.98 -10.97 6.33
C HIS A 671 38.60 -11.52 6.70
N ILE A 672 38.34 -11.68 8.00
CA ILE A 672 37.01 -11.99 8.53
C ILE A 672 36.45 -10.70 9.11
N VAL A 673 35.31 -10.24 8.58
CA VAL A 673 34.61 -9.05 9.06
C VAL A 673 34.06 -9.34 10.46
N ARG A 674 34.42 -8.49 11.42
CA ARG A 674 34.03 -8.61 12.84
C ARG A 674 33.39 -7.32 13.31
N GLY A 675 32.27 -7.45 14.03
CA GLY A 675 31.63 -6.35 14.76
C GLY A 675 32.33 -6.09 16.12
N GLY A 676 31.59 -5.46 17.03
CA GLY A 676 32.04 -5.31 18.42
C GLY A 676 32.20 -6.67 19.10
N GLN A 677 33.16 -6.80 20.02
CA GLN A 677 33.44 -8.07 20.71
C GLN A 677 32.24 -8.61 21.52
N TRP A 678 31.32 -7.72 21.90
CA TRP A 678 30.10 -8.04 22.62
C TRP A 678 28.91 -8.32 21.69
N ASP A 679 29.04 -8.07 20.39
CA ASP A 679 27.94 -8.19 19.43
C ASP A 679 27.93 -9.61 18.84
N VAL A 680 27.00 -10.42 19.35
CA VAL A 680 26.80 -11.81 18.93
C VAL A 680 25.72 -11.94 17.86
N GLU A 681 24.99 -10.86 17.56
CA GLU A 681 23.87 -10.84 16.61
C GLU A 681 24.36 -10.49 15.20
N VAL A 682 25.39 -9.66 15.08
CA VAL A 682 25.95 -9.20 13.79
C VAL A 682 27.42 -9.61 13.67
N ARG A 683 27.67 -10.90 13.39
CA ARG A 683 29.02 -11.45 13.18
C ARG A 683 29.11 -12.35 11.95
N SER A 684 30.32 -12.48 11.40
CA SER A 684 30.60 -13.53 10.40
C SER A 684 30.27 -14.92 10.96
N PRO A 685 29.65 -15.81 10.17
CA PRO A 685 29.43 -17.21 10.58
C PRO A 685 30.75 -17.96 10.87
N LEU A 686 31.89 -17.49 10.33
CA LEU A 686 33.20 -18.08 10.62
C LEU A 686 33.75 -17.70 12.00
N ALA A 687 33.16 -16.69 12.65
CA ALA A 687 33.51 -16.28 14.01
C ALA A 687 32.64 -16.98 15.07
N GLU A 688 31.76 -17.91 14.68
CA GLU A 688 30.93 -18.65 15.62
C GLU A 688 31.74 -19.66 16.46
N PRO A 689 31.36 -19.88 17.73
CA PRO A 689 32.00 -20.89 18.56
C PRO A 689 31.97 -22.28 17.90
N GLY A 690 33.13 -22.91 17.80
CA GLY A 690 33.28 -24.24 17.20
C GLY A 690 33.58 -24.24 15.70
N VAL A 691 33.54 -23.09 15.02
CA VAL A 691 34.01 -22.95 13.63
C VAL A 691 35.49 -22.62 13.64
N ASN A 692 36.33 -23.56 13.22
CA ASN A 692 37.79 -23.44 13.25
C ASN A 692 38.37 -22.95 11.91
N VAL A 693 37.84 -21.84 11.38
CA VAL A 693 38.36 -21.21 10.16
C VAL A 693 38.93 -19.83 10.52
N LYS A 694 40.15 -19.54 10.08
CA LYS A 694 40.91 -18.34 10.42
C LYS A 694 41.30 -17.56 9.18
N GLU A 695 41.64 -16.30 9.40
CA GLU A 695 42.35 -15.52 8.39
C GLU A 695 43.64 -16.24 8.03
N GLY A 696 43.83 -16.44 6.74
CA GLY A 696 44.95 -17.17 6.18
C GLY A 696 44.64 -18.61 5.75
N ASP A 697 43.48 -19.17 6.14
CA ASP A 697 43.07 -20.49 5.70
C ASP A 697 42.55 -20.45 4.26
N TYR A 698 42.82 -21.51 3.51
CA TYR A 698 42.32 -21.77 2.18
C TYR A 698 41.00 -22.52 2.28
N VAL A 699 39.98 -22.02 1.60
CA VAL A 699 38.70 -22.71 1.41
C VAL A 699 38.77 -23.45 0.08
N LEU A 700 38.82 -24.76 0.16
CA LEU A 700 39.04 -25.67 -0.96
C LEU A 700 37.72 -26.12 -1.61
N ALA A 701 36.63 -26.21 -0.84
CA ALA A 701 35.32 -26.57 -1.35
C ALA A 701 34.17 -26.08 -0.47
N VAL A 702 33.00 -25.93 -1.07
CA VAL A 702 31.72 -25.64 -0.41
C VAL A 702 30.72 -26.73 -0.78
N ASN A 703 30.20 -27.46 0.20
CA ASN A 703 29.37 -28.64 -0.02
C ASN A 703 30.00 -29.65 -1.00
N GLY A 704 31.33 -29.78 -0.97
CA GLY A 704 32.09 -30.65 -1.87
C GLY A 704 32.34 -30.09 -3.28
N ILE A 705 31.83 -28.90 -3.61
CA ILE A 705 32.11 -28.21 -4.88
C ILE A 705 33.46 -27.49 -4.77
N PRO A 706 34.47 -27.84 -5.60
CA PRO A 706 35.80 -27.25 -5.50
C PRO A 706 35.85 -25.75 -5.83
N LEU A 707 36.72 -25.04 -5.11
CA LEU A 707 37.06 -23.62 -5.30
C LEU A 707 38.53 -23.52 -5.78
N ASP A 708 38.73 -23.41 -7.09
CA ASP A 708 40.03 -23.56 -7.77
C ASP A 708 40.64 -22.24 -8.29
N GLY A 709 40.15 -21.09 -7.81
CA GLY A 709 40.65 -19.77 -8.21
C GLY A 709 40.30 -19.34 -9.66
N GLY A 710 39.77 -20.25 -10.49
CA GLY A 710 39.41 -19.99 -11.89
C GLY A 710 38.00 -19.43 -12.09
N ARG A 711 37.16 -19.50 -11.05
CA ARG A 711 35.80 -18.93 -11.01
C ARG A 711 35.67 -18.05 -9.79
N ASP A 712 34.73 -17.11 -9.83
CA ASP A 712 34.37 -16.27 -8.68
C ASP A 712 34.10 -17.14 -7.41
N PRO A 713 34.61 -16.75 -6.23
CA PRO A 713 34.50 -17.57 -5.01
C PRO A 713 33.06 -17.79 -4.56
N TRP A 714 32.12 -16.91 -4.96
CA TRP A 714 30.71 -16.98 -4.60
C TRP A 714 29.91 -17.98 -5.44
N PHE A 715 30.50 -18.51 -6.52
CA PHE A 715 29.84 -19.48 -7.40
C PHE A 715 29.27 -20.68 -6.63
N ALA A 716 30.04 -21.24 -5.68
CA ALA A 716 29.62 -22.41 -4.92
C ALA A 716 28.60 -22.11 -3.82
N PHE A 717 28.27 -20.84 -3.58
CA PHE A 717 27.32 -20.36 -2.57
C PHE A 717 25.95 -19.98 -3.14
N GLN A 718 25.74 -20.12 -4.45
CA GLN A 718 24.48 -19.77 -5.10
C GLN A 718 23.32 -20.63 -4.57
N GLY A 719 22.26 -19.99 -4.09
CA GLY A 719 21.10 -20.66 -3.49
C GLY A 719 21.29 -21.12 -2.05
N LEU A 720 22.44 -20.80 -1.42
CA LEU A 720 22.77 -21.23 -0.06
C LEU A 720 22.63 -20.11 0.99
N ALA A 721 21.97 -18.99 0.64
CA ALA A 721 21.69 -17.94 1.61
C ALA A 721 20.83 -18.46 2.77
N ASN A 722 21.23 -18.16 4.01
CA ASN A 722 20.60 -18.61 5.25
C ASN A 722 20.48 -20.15 5.37
N GLN A 723 21.35 -20.90 4.70
CA GLN A 723 21.43 -22.36 4.82
C GLN A 723 22.76 -22.79 5.44
N PRO A 724 22.78 -23.90 6.21
CA PRO A 724 24.03 -24.48 6.67
C PRO A 724 24.84 -25.02 5.47
N VAL A 725 26.14 -24.77 5.48
CA VAL A 725 27.08 -25.25 4.45
C VAL A 725 28.27 -25.96 5.08
N THR A 726 28.86 -26.90 4.35
CA THR A 726 30.12 -27.55 4.73
C THR A 726 31.26 -26.90 3.98
N LEU A 727 32.26 -26.40 4.71
CA LEU A 727 33.49 -25.88 4.14
C LEU A 727 34.59 -26.93 4.26
N THR A 728 35.28 -27.21 3.17
CA THR A 728 36.57 -27.91 3.20
C THR A 728 37.66 -26.87 3.27
N VAL A 729 38.46 -26.88 4.33
CA VAL A 729 39.58 -25.95 4.52
C VAL A 729 40.90 -26.70 4.60
N ASN A 730 42.02 -26.03 4.28
CA ASN A 730 43.33 -26.61 4.53
C ASN A 730 43.59 -26.64 6.05
N SER A 731 43.95 -27.80 6.58
CA SER A 731 44.35 -27.96 7.98
C SER A 731 45.79 -27.52 8.20
#